data_AF-A0A0F7W3G3-F1
#
_entry.id   AF-A0A0F7W3G3-F1
#
_cell.length_a   1.000
_cell.length_b   1.000
_cell.length_c   1.000
_cell.angle_alpha   90.00
_cell.angle_beta   90.00
_cell.angle_gamma   90.00
#
_symmetry.space_group_name_H-M   'P 1'
#
loop_
_entity.id
_entity.type
_entity.pdbx_description
1 polymer ?
#
loop_
_entity_poly.entity_id
_entity_poly.type
_entity_poly.pdbx_seq_one_letter_code
_entity_poly.pdbx_strand_id
1 'polypeptide(L)'
;MTAPGRRSSTFTRLLRHGFTDPSAAERLLDGAEPASLRNDPVLLEALGATADPDLALHGLVRLLEAQPGPTDRRALLDTLTSAKPLRDRLLGVLGASEALADHLARHPGDWRALVTYEPRDLHRGVADFERGLAGAGDPVALRVAYRRCLLSIAARDVCGTIDLAETAAELADLATATLRAALALARAAAPDDAALCRLAVIAMGKCGGHELNYVSDVDVVFVGEAADGADEDKALRAATRLASHMMRICSETTVEGSIWPVDANLRPEGRNGPLVRTLSSHVAYYQRWAKTWEFQALLKARPVAGDRELGAAYLAAVEPLVWQAAERENFVADVQKMRRRVVENIPAAEVDRQLKLGPGGLRDVEFAVQLLQLVHGRADASLRSRTTLDALKALAEGGYVGRADAARLDEAYRFLRAMEHRIQLHRLRRTHLVPEDEADLRRLGRSLGLRTDPVATLLREWRRHAAAVRRLHEKLFYRPLLDAVAQLAPGEARLSPEAARERLVALGYADPAAALRHLEALASGVSRKAAIQRTLLPVLLGWFADSADPDAGLLNFRKVSDALGKTPWYLRLLRDEGAAAENLARVLSAGRLAPDLLMRAPEAVALLGDGDGGGLAPRGRAPLEQEILAAVRRAEGAAQAVTAARGVRRRELFRTAAADIVGSYGTEAQPAEADQGPLVDRVGAAVSDLTAATLAGTLRAVVRDGWGDTLPTRFAIIGMGRFGGHELGYGSDADVLFVHEPRDGVDEREAADAAGKVVSEMRRLLQQPSADPPLIIDAGLRPEGKSGPLVRTLKSYEAYYRRWSLAWESHALLRAELVAGDEDLGRRFIELVDPLRYPAGGLGEEAVREIRRLKARMESERVPRGVDPKLHAKLGPGGLSDVEWTVQLLQLRYGSAEAGLRTTRTRQALAAAREAGLVSEEHAAVLDEAWVLATRVRNAVMLVRGRAGDTFPTESRELAAVGRYLGYGPGHVGDMLDAYRRTARRARGVVEELFYGG
;
A
#
# COMPACT_ATOMS: atom_id res chain seq x y z
N MET A 1 55.67 -10.85 -33.90
CA MET A 1 55.13 -11.65 -32.77
C MET A 1 56.18 -11.67 -31.67
N THR A 2 56.05 -10.78 -30.69
CA THR A 2 56.91 -10.69 -29.51
C THR A 2 56.29 -11.49 -28.37
N ALA A 3 57.10 -12.31 -27.68
CA ALA A 3 56.67 -13.18 -26.60
C ALA A 3 56.03 -12.38 -25.43
N PRO A 4 55.03 -12.93 -24.71
CA PRO A 4 54.50 -12.28 -23.51
C PRO A 4 55.58 -12.26 -22.43
N GLY A 5 55.99 -11.06 -21.99
CA GLY A 5 57.01 -10.88 -20.97
C GLY A 5 56.66 -11.60 -19.66
N ARG A 6 57.65 -12.27 -19.07
CA ARG A 6 57.56 -12.86 -17.72
C ARG A 6 57.13 -11.77 -16.72
N ARG A 7 55.97 -11.97 -16.08
CA ARG A 7 55.49 -11.12 -14.97
C ARG A 7 56.51 -11.15 -13.82
N SER A 8 56.77 -10.00 -13.18
CA SER A 8 57.75 -9.88 -12.09
C SER A 8 57.31 -10.66 -10.83
N SER A 9 58.25 -10.95 -9.92
CA SER A 9 57.93 -11.55 -8.61
C SER A 9 57.10 -10.60 -7.71
N THR A 10 57.33 -9.29 -7.84
CA THR A 10 56.59 -8.23 -7.13
C THR A 10 55.13 -8.15 -7.58
N PHE A 11 54.87 -8.24 -8.89
CA PHE A 11 53.52 -8.25 -9.48
C PHE A 11 52.68 -9.38 -8.90
N THR A 12 53.26 -10.58 -8.82
CA THR A 12 52.58 -11.77 -8.28
C THR A 12 52.30 -11.61 -6.78
N ARG A 13 53.21 -10.98 -6.03
CA ARG A 13 53.02 -10.68 -4.61
C ARG A 13 51.89 -9.69 -4.37
N LEU A 14 51.85 -8.58 -5.11
CA LEU A 14 50.78 -7.57 -5.02
C LEU A 14 49.41 -8.18 -5.36
N LEU A 15 49.32 -9.00 -6.41
CA LEU A 15 48.09 -9.70 -6.75
C LEU A 15 47.59 -10.60 -5.60
N ARG A 16 48.49 -11.30 -4.90
CA ARG A 16 48.14 -12.12 -3.71
C ARG A 16 47.64 -11.28 -2.53
N HIS A 17 48.13 -10.05 -2.39
CA HIS A 17 47.65 -9.10 -1.37
C HIS A 17 46.37 -8.36 -1.81
N GLY A 18 45.81 -8.67 -2.97
CA GLY A 18 44.48 -8.21 -3.37
C GLY A 18 44.44 -6.89 -4.14
N PHE A 19 45.59 -6.39 -4.60
CA PHE A 19 45.69 -5.26 -5.52
C PHE A 19 45.02 -5.61 -6.87
N THR A 20 44.25 -4.66 -7.39
CA THR A 20 43.50 -4.76 -8.63
C THR A 20 44.27 -4.21 -9.83
N ASP A 21 45.19 -3.26 -9.61
CA ASP A 21 46.17 -2.82 -10.59
C ASP A 21 47.62 -2.98 -10.06
N PRO A 22 48.15 -4.23 -10.03
CA PRO A 22 49.50 -4.47 -9.55
C PRO A 22 50.58 -3.72 -10.33
N SER A 23 50.34 -3.38 -11.61
CA SER A 23 51.31 -2.63 -12.42
C SER A 23 51.37 -1.16 -12.03
N ALA A 24 50.25 -0.52 -11.71
CA ALA A 24 50.27 0.82 -11.13
C ALA A 24 50.88 0.84 -9.74
N ALA A 25 50.55 -0.16 -8.90
CA ALA A 25 51.13 -0.29 -7.57
C ALA A 25 52.66 -0.47 -7.61
N GLU A 26 53.20 -1.25 -8.55
CA GLU A 26 54.66 -1.35 -8.77
C GLU A 26 55.28 0.00 -9.10
N ARG A 27 54.68 0.78 -10.01
CA ARG A 27 55.19 2.11 -10.39
C ARG A 27 55.20 3.07 -9.20
N LEU A 28 54.17 3.03 -8.35
CA LEU A 28 54.11 3.84 -7.13
C LEU A 28 55.21 3.43 -6.15
N LEU A 29 55.41 2.13 -5.93
CA LEU A 29 56.46 1.62 -5.02
C LEU A 29 57.89 1.85 -5.53
N ASP A 30 58.08 2.01 -6.85
CA ASP A 30 59.37 2.35 -7.46
C ASP A 30 59.69 3.85 -7.40
N GLY A 31 58.78 4.69 -6.91
CA GLY A 31 59.02 6.10 -6.66
C GLY A 31 60.09 6.32 -5.57
N ALA A 32 60.77 7.48 -5.62
CA ALA A 32 61.88 7.80 -4.70
C ALA A 32 61.49 7.75 -3.21
N GLU A 33 60.22 8.07 -2.89
CA GLU A 33 59.76 8.18 -1.52
C GLU A 33 59.32 6.85 -0.88
N PRO A 34 58.50 6.00 -1.53
CA PRO A 34 58.11 4.70 -0.97
C PRO A 34 59.09 3.56 -1.31
N ALA A 35 60.23 3.81 -1.95
CA ALA A 35 61.17 2.75 -2.38
C ALA A 35 61.60 1.80 -1.25
N SER A 36 61.73 2.31 -0.02
CA SER A 36 62.04 1.52 1.18
C SER A 36 60.93 0.55 1.57
N LEU A 37 59.68 0.80 1.15
CA LEU A 37 58.50 0.00 1.46
C LEU A 37 58.28 -1.15 0.48
N ARG A 38 58.94 -1.12 -0.69
CA ARG A 38 58.72 -2.08 -1.79
C ARG A 38 58.80 -3.55 -1.36
N ASN A 39 59.70 -3.86 -0.43
CA ASN A 39 59.96 -5.23 0.05
C ASN A 39 59.62 -5.43 1.52
N ASP A 40 59.00 -4.46 2.19
CA ASP A 40 58.59 -4.62 3.58
C ASP A 40 57.38 -5.57 3.66
N PRO A 41 57.53 -6.77 4.26
CA PRO A 41 56.45 -7.75 4.31
C PRO A 41 55.29 -7.29 5.21
N VAL A 42 55.59 -6.54 6.28
CA VAL A 42 54.61 -6.07 7.26
C VAL A 42 53.69 -5.03 6.63
N LEU A 43 54.25 -4.12 5.83
CA LEU A 43 53.47 -3.08 5.14
C LEU A 43 52.63 -3.64 3.99
N LEU A 44 53.17 -4.58 3.20
CA LEU A 44 52.39 -5.22 2.12
C LEU A 44 51.23 -6.06 2.68
N GLU A 45 51.44 -6.74 3.81
CA GLU A 45 50.36 -7.43 4.52
C GLU A 45 49.30 -6.44 5.03
N ALA A 46 49.72 -5.34 5.66
CA ALA A 46 48.81 -4.32 6.17
C ALA A 46 48.02 -3.62 5.05
N LEU A 47 48.65 -3.32 3.91
CA LEU A 47 47.98 -2.80 2.72
C LEU A 47 46.98 -3.82 2.16
N GLY A 48 47.36 -5.09 2.07
CA GLY A 48 46.44 -6.16 1.63
C GLY A 48 45.26 -6.38 2.58
N ALA A 49 45.39 -5.97 3.84
CA ALA A 49 44.33 -5.98 4.84
C ALA A 49 43.39 -4.76 4.76
N THR A 50 43.60 -3.77 3.90
CA THR A 50 42.66 -2.64 3.77
C THR A 50 41.43 -3.00 2.90
N ALA A 51 40.44 -2.12 2.85
CA ALA A 51 39.27 -2.30 1.98
C ALA A 51 39.68 -2.25 0.49
N ASP A 52 40.53 -1.29 0.13
CA ASP A 52 41.12 -1.11 -1.19
C ASP A 52 42.64 -0.88 -1.05
N PRO A 53 43.49 -1.89 -1.36
CA PRO A 53 44.94 -1.78 -1.27
C PRO A 53 45.54 -0.75 -2.24
N ASP A 54 44.97 -0.63 -3.44
CA ASP A 54 45.43 0.32 -4.46
C ASP A 54 45.18 1.76 -3.99
N LEU A 55 43.99 2.04 -3.46
CA LEU A 55 43.64 3.34 -2.88
C LEU A 55 44.49 3.67 -1.65
N ALA A 56 44.72 2.69 -0.76
CA ALA A 56 45.55 2.87 0.42
C ALA A 56 46.98 3.25 0.07
N LEU A 57 47.58 2.55 -0.90
CA LEU A 57 48.93 2.84 -1.37
C LEU A 57 49.02 4.21 -2.02
N HIS A 58 48.06 4.56 -2.88
CA HIS A 58 48.02 5.88 -3.51
C HIS A 58 47.94 6.99 -2.45
N GLY A 59 47.00 6.88 -1.50
CA GLY A 59 46.86 7.85 -0.41
C GLY A 59 48.12 7.97 0.45
N LEU A 60 48.80 6.85 0.71
CA LEU A 60 50.05 6.83 1.47
C LEU A 60 51.17 7.58 0.72
N VAL A 61 51.34 7.34 -0.58
CA VAL A 61 52.36 8.02 -1.40
C VAL A 61 52.11 9.53 -1.40
N ARG A 62 50.86 9.96 -1.62
CA ARG A 62 50.50 11.39 -1.57
C ARG A 62 50.79 12.02 -0.21
N LEU A 63 50.55 11.31 0.88
CA LEU A 63 50.87 11.79 2.23
C LEU A 63 52.39 11.90 2.45
N LEU A 64 53.19 10.98 1.92
CA LEU A 64 54.66 11.01 2.00
C LEU A 64 55.25 12.17 1.19
N GLU A 65 54.71 12.41 -0.01
CA GLU A 65 55.08 13.52 -0.87
C GLU A 65 54.73 14.87 -0.24
N ALA A 66 53.59 14.95 0.44
CA ALA A 66 53.13 16.16 1.12
C ALA A 66 53.88 16.50 2.42
N GLN A 67 54.72 15.61 2.97
CA GLN A 67 55.45 15.92 4.21
C GLN A 67 56.38 17.12 4.02
N PRO A 68 56.47 18.05 5.01
CA PRO A 68 57.23 19.31 4.87
C PRO A 68 58.73 19.13 4.58
N GLY A 69 59.32 18.00 4.97
CA GLY A 69 60.71 17.70 4.71
C GLY A 69 61.11 16.25 5.01
N PRO A 70 62.39 15.88 4.78
CA PRO A 70 62.87 14.51 4.93
C PRO A 70 62.72 13.93 6.34
N THR A 71 62.83 14.77 7.38
CA THR A 71 62.70 14.34 8.78
C THR A 71 61.27 13.90 9.11
N ASP A 72 60.26 14.69 8.73
CA ASP A 72 58.84 14.34 8.94
C ASP A 72 58.46 13.09 8.14
N ARG A 73 58.97 12.98 6.91
CA ARG A 73 58.77 11.79 6.07
C ARG A 73 59.35 10.54 6.72
N ARG A 74 60.58 10.62 7.22
CA ARG A 74 61.22 9.52 7.94
C ARG A 74 60.45 9.18 9.21
N ALA A 75 59.99 10.16 9.97
CA ALA A 75 59.19 9.93 11.16
C ALA A 75 57.88 9.18 10.85
N LEU A 76 57.17 9.56 9.78
CA LEU A 76 55.98 8.84 9.33
C LEU A 76 56.30 7.39 8.95
N LEU A 77 57.35 7.17 8.15
CA LEU A 77 57.77 5.84 7.71
C LEU A 77 58.19 4.95 8.90
N ASP A 78 59.04 5.46 9.78
CA ASP A 78 59.51 4.74 10.97
C ASP A 78 58.34 4.40 11.89
N THR A 79 57.35 5.29 12.02
CA THR A 79 56.16 5.00 12.84
C THR A 79 55.24 3.99 12.16
N LEU A 80 55.10 4.00 10.84
CA LEU A 80 54.33 3.00 10.10
C LEU A 80 54.92 1.58 10.24
N THR A 81 56.24 1.45 10.20
CA THR A 81 56.89 0.15 10.35
C THR A 81 56.89 -0.33 11.80
N SER A 82 57.11 0.57 12.78
CA SER A 82 57.27 0.20 14.19
C SER A 82 55.97 0.15 15.00
N ALA A 83 54.94 0.94 14.67
CA ALA A 83 53.71 1.06 15.46
C ALA A 83 52.50 0.46 14.73
N LYS A 84 52.24 -0.83 14.96
CA LYS A 84 51.10 -1.57 14.37
C LYS A 84 49.75 -0.83 14.52
N PRO A 85 49.35 -0.30 15.69
CA PRO A 85 48.06 0.35 15.83
C PRO A 85 47.90 1.59 14.94
N LEU A 86 48.95 2.42 14.80
CA LEU A 86 48.93 3.56 13.89
C LEU A 86 48.84 3.08 12.44
N ARG A 87 49.68 2.11 12.07
CA ARG A 87 49.73 1.57 10.71
C ARG A 87 48.37 1.08 10.26
N ASP A 88 47.73 0.23 11.05
CA ASP A 88 46.44 -0.36 10.68
C ASP A 88 45.35 0.71 10.54
N ARG A 89 45.36 1.74 11.41
CA ARG A 89 44.44 2.88 11.36
C ARG A 89 44.64 3.75 10.14
N LEU A 90 45.88 4.19 9.91
CA LEU A 90 46.19 5.07 8.79
C LEU A 90 45.89 4.37 7.47
N LEU A 91 46.41 3.15 7.27
CA LEU A 91 46.16 2.40 6.05
C LEU A 91 44.69 2.00 5.90
N GLY A 92 44.01 1.67 7.01
CA GLY A 92 42.58 1.38 7.02
C GLY A 92 41.75 2.56 6.50
N VAL A 93 42.02 3.79 6.98
CA VAL A 93 41.35 5.00 6.48
C VAL A 93 41.71 5.26 5.03
N LEU A 94 42.99 5.21 4.68
CA LEU A 94 43.44 5.49 3.30
C LEU A 94 42.83 4.49 2.30
N GLY A 95 42.64 3.23 2.70
CA GLY A 95 41.97 2.22 1.86
C GLY A 95 40.44 2.30 1.88
N ALA A 96 39.84 3.10 2.76
CA ALA A 96 38.38 3.24 2.86
C ALA A 96 37.88 4.60 2.34
N SER A 97 38.69 5.66 2.38
CA SER A 97 38.27 7.04 2.11
C SER A 97 39.29 7.81 1.27
N GLU A 98 38.90 8.11 0.04
CA GLU A 98 39.61 9.04 -0.86
C GLU A 98 39.62 10.46 -0.27
N ALA A 99 38.49 10.89 0.29
CA ALA A 99 38.34 12.24 0.81
C ALA A 99 39.18 12.51 2.08
N LEU A 100 39.38 11.51 2.94
CA LEU A 100 40.29 11.66 4.09
C LEU A 100 41.77 11.55 3.69
N ALA A 101 42.09 10.81 2.61
CA ALA A 101 43.42 10.84 2.01
C ALA A 101 43.73 12.24 1.44
N ASP A 102 42.77 12.88 0.76
CA ASP A 102 42.90 14.26 0.28
C ASP A 102 43.12 15.25 1.42
N HIS A 103 42.40 15.09 2.54
CA HIS A 103 42.59 15.91 3.72
C HIS A 103 43.99 15.75 4.30
N LEU A 104 44.48 14.51 4.43
CA LEU A 104 45.83 14.23 4.92
C LEU A 104 46.93 14.75 3.97
N ALA A 105 46.70 14.73 2.66
CA ALA A 105 47.64 15.33 1.70
C ALA A 105 47.69 16.87 1.83
N ARG A 106 46.56 17.53 2.14
CA ARG A 106 46.50 18.98 2.37
C ARG A 106 47.01 19.40 3.75
N HIS A 107 46.76 18.56 4.76
CA HIS A 107 47.13 18.78 6.17
C HIS A 107 48.01 17.62 6.67
N PRO A 108 49.26 17.49 6.17
CA PRO A 108 50.13 16.33 6.38
C PRO A 108 50.55 16.10 7.83
N GLY A 109 50.27 17.02 8.75
CA GLY A 109 50.50 16.82 10.18
C GLY A 109 49.40 16.03 10.89
N ASP A 110 48.21 15.94 10.31
CA ASP A 110 47.01 15.45 11.00
C ASP A 110 46.99 13.92 11.16
N TRP A 111 47.86 13.17 10.47
CA TRP A 111 48.06 11.73 10.75
C TRP A 111 48.50 11.49 12.20
N ARG A 112 49.14 12.47 12.85
CA ARG A 112 49.55 12.40 14.26
C ARG A 112 48.36 12.24 15.19
N ALA A 113 47.15 12.66 14.79
CA ALA A 113 45.92 12.43 15.53
C ALA A 113 45.54 10.93 15.66
N LEU A 114 46.21 10.05 14.91
CA LEU A 114 46.01 8.59 14.96
C LEU A 114 47.04 7.86 15.83
N VAL A 115 48.07 8.56 16.33
CA VAL A 115 49.22 8.00 17.08
C VAL A 115 48.82 7.51 18.47
N THR A 116 48.00 8.27 19.19
CA THR A 116 47.69 7.98 20.60
C THR A 116 46.43 7.13 20.73
N TYR A 117 46.49 6.16 21.63
CA TYR A 117 45.32 5.46 22.16
C TYR A 117 45.62 5.07 23.60
N GLU A 118 45.29 5.94 24.54
CA GLU A 118 45.05 5.48 25.91
C GLU A 118 43.66 4.81 25.97
N PRO A 119 43.37 3.95 26.97
CA PRO A 119 42.01 3.44 27.19
C PRO A 119 40.95 4.55 27.31
N ARG A 120 41.35 5.78 27.66
CA ARG A 120 40.49 6.99 27.68
C ARG A 120 40.06 7.46 26.29
N ASP A 121 40.77 7.07 25.22
CA ASP A 121 40.43 7.39 23.83
C ASP A 121 39.35 6.46 23.23
N LEU A 122 38.91 5.43 23.95
CA LEU A 122 37.90 4.48 23.47
C LEU A 122 36.49 5.08 23.40
N HIS A 123 36.17 6.08 24.21
CA HIS A 123 34.86 6.74 24.23
C HIS A 123 35.02 8.26 24.28
N ARG A 124 35.03 8.93 23.12
CA ARG A 124 35.13 10.39 23.06
C ARG A 124 33.73 11.00 23.19
N GLY A 125 33.52 11.78 24.24
CA GLY A 125 32.28 12.54 24.41
C GLY A 125 32.36 13.91 23.76
N VAL A 126 31.25 14.66 23.81
CA VAL A 126 31.19 16.06 23.32
C VAL A 126 32.35 16.92 23.84
N ALA A 127 32.77 16.77 25.10
CA ALA A 127 33.84 17.57 25.70
C ALA A 127 35.23 17.29 25.07
N ASP A 128 35.49 16.05 24.62
CA ASP A 128 36.73 15.70 23.90
C ASP A 128 36.76 16.36 22.53
N PHE A 129 35.63 16.34 21.81
CA PHE A 129 35.51 17.00 20.52
C PHE A 129 35.57 18.52 20.66
N GLU A 130 34.98 19.11 21.70
CA GLU A 130 35.13 20.55 22.00
C GLU A 130 36.60 20.92 22.21
N ARG A 131 37.39 20.09 22.90
CA ARG A 131 38.85 20.28 23.01
C ARG A 131 39.56 20.14 21.66
N GLY A 132 39.16 19.18 20.84
CA GLY A 132 39.73 18.97 19.50
C GLY A 132 39.46 20.12 18.53
N LEU A 133 38.32 20.79 18.71
CA LEU A 133 37.91 21.98 17.94
C LEU A 133 38.39 23.29 18.59
N ALA A 134 38.97 23.24 19.79
CA ALA A 134 39.47 24.41 20.48
C ALA A 134 40.58 25.09 19.66
N GLY A 135 40.57 26.42 19.61
CA GLY A 135 41.51 27.21 18.82
C GLY A 135 41.08 27.46 17.37
N ALA A 136 39.97 26.88 16.89
CA ALA A 136 39.35 27.27 15.64
C ALA A 136 38.70 28.66 15.76
N GLY A 137 39.45 29.72 15.41
CA GLY A 137 39.00 31.12 15.50
C GLY A 137 38.12 31.59 14.35
N ASP A 138 38.02 30.80 13.27
CA ASP A 138 37.26 31.14 12.07
C ASP A 138 36.62 29.89 11.43
N PRO A 139 35.70 30.06 10.45
CA PRO A 139 35.05 28.94 9.79
C PRO A 139 36.00 27.97 9.07
N VAL A 140 37.13 28.43 8.51
CA VAL A 140 38.10 27.57 7.82
C VAL A 140 38.84 26.69 8.83
N ALA A 141 39.34 27.28 9.91
CA ALA A 141 40.01 26.54 10.99
C ALA A 141 39.06 25.50 11.63
N LEU A 142 37.77 25.83 11.77
CA LEU A 142 36.76 24.89 12.29
C LEU A 142 36.58 23.67 11.37
N ARG A 143 36.62 23.86 10.05
CA ARG A 143 36.53 22.76 9.07
C ARG A 143 37.73 21.82 9.16
N VAL A 144 38.94 22.37 9.26
CA VAL A 144 40.17 21.56 9.40
C VAL A 144 40.12 20.74 10.68
N ALA A 145 39.79 21.38 11.81
CA ALA A 145 39.67 20.69 13.09
C ALA A 145 38.56 19.62 13.09
N TYR A 146 37.40 19.89 12.46
CA TYR A 146 36.34 18.91 12.27
C TYR A 146 36.82 17.69 11.47
N ARG A 147 37.52 17.90 10.34
CA ARG A 147 38.05 16.81 9.51
C ARG A 147 39.09 15.97 10.26
N ARG A 148 39.92 16.58 11.10
CA ARG A 148 40.86 15.88 11.98
C ARG A 148 40.14 15.00 13.01
N CYS A 149 39.08 15.50 13.63
CA CYS A 149 38.26 14.68 14.55
C CYS A 149 37.54 13.55 13.80
N LEU A 150 36.99 13.83 12.61
CA LEU A 150 36.34 12.84 11.75
C LEU A 150 37.31 11.73 11.32
N LEU A 151 38.56 12.08 11.04
CA LEU A 151 39.65 11.14 10.74
C LEU A 151 39.86 10.15 11.89
N SER A 152 39.88 10.63 13.15
CA SER A 152 39.98 9.75 14.31
C SER A 152 38.78 8.82 14.46
N ILE A 153 37.54 9.28 14.20
CA ILE A 153 36.34 8.43 14.23
C ILE A 153 36.43 7.36 13.13
N ALA A 154 36.74 7.78 11.89
CA ALA A 154 36.85 6.89 10.74
C ALA A 154 37.88 5.78 10.95
N ALA A 155 39.05 6.12 11.50
CA ALA A 155 40.09 5.15 11.82
C ALA A 155 39.63 4.07 12.80
N ARG A 156 38.82 4.45 13.79
CA ARG A 156 38.31 3.51 14.79
C ARG A 156 37.23 2.60 14.24
N ASP A 157 36.33 3.17 13.45
CA ASP A 157 35.26 2.46 12.77
C ASP A 157 35.80 1.46 11.73
N VAL A 158 36.70 1.88 10.82
CA VAL A 158 37.25 0.98 9.78
C VAL A 158 38.11 -0.16 10.34
N CYS A 159 38.72 0.05 11.51
CA CYS A 159 39.52 -0.96 12.20
C CYS A 159 38.69 -1.82 13.17
N GLY A 160 37.40 -1.54 13.35
CA GLY A 160 36.52 -2.30 14.24
C GLY A 160 36.84 -2.14 15.73
N THR A 161 37.44 -1.02 16.15
CA THR A 161 37.73 -0.74 17.57
C THR A 161 36.56 -0.13 18.32
N ILE A 162 35.57 0.38 17.60
CA ILE A 162 34.26 0.83 18.11
C ILE A 162 33.17 0.18 17.26
N ASP A 163 32.01 -0.06 17.84
CA ASP A 163 30.87 -0.59 17.12
C ASP A 163 30.12 0.50 16.34
N LEU A 164 29.07 0.10 15.61
CA LEU A 164 28.28 1.03 14.83
C LEU A 164 27.57 2.09 15.69
N ALA A 165 26.98 1.68 16.82
CA ALA A 165 26.21 2.57 17.67
C ALA A 165 27.14 3.62 18.30
N GLU A 166 28.32 3.20 18.75
CA GLU A 166 29.38 4.08 19.23
C GLU A 166 29.84 5.05 18.13
N THR A 167 30.09 4.57 16.91
CA THR A 167 30.47 5.42 15.77
C THR A 167 29.41 6.49 15.51
N ALA A 168 28.13 6.11 15.48
CA ALA A 168 27.04 7.02 15.18
C ALA A 168 26.82 8.06 16.30
N ALA A 169 27.00 7.64 17.55
CA ALA A 169 26.95 8.53 18.73
C ALA A 169 28.10 9.55 18.70
N GLU A 170 29.32 9.11 18.42
CA GLU A 170 30.48 10.01 18.33
C GLU A 170 30.37 10.99 17.16
N LEU A 171 29.83 10.58 16.02
CA LEU A 171 29.53 11.49 14.90
C LEU A 171 28.52 12.57 15.31
N ALA A 172 27.48 12.20 16.06
CA ALA A 172 26.49 13.13 16.60
C ALA A 172 27.08 14.05 17.70
N ASP A 173 28.00 13.55 18.51
CA ASP A 173 28.71 14.35 19.51
C ASP A 173 29.72 15.31 18.89
N LEU A 174 30.43 14.91 17.83
CA LEU A 174 31.24 15.80 17.01
C LEU A 174 30.37 16.88 16.34
N ALA A 175 29.19 16.51 15.82
CA ALA A 175 28.24 17.49 15.29
C ALA A 175 27.76 18.48 16.37
N THR A 176 27.50 17.99 17.58
CA THR A 176 27.14 18.82 18.75
C THR A 176 28.24 19.82 19.09
N ALA A 177 29.49 19.37 19.19
CA ALA A 177 30.65 20.23 19.46
C ALA A 177 30.85 21.26 18.34
N THR A 178 30.64 20.85 17.09
CA THR A 178 30.75 21.73 15.91
C THR A 178 29.67 22.81 15.90
N LEU A 179 28.42 22.47 16.23
CA LEU A 179 27.34 23.46 16.38
C LEU A 179 27.62 24.47 17.49
N ARG A 180 28.19 24.02 18.62
CA ARG A 180 28.57 24.92 19.72
C ARG A 180 29.69 25.86 19.31
N ALA A 181 30.72 25.36 18.63
CA ALA A 181 31.81 26.18 18.11
C ALA A 181 31.30 27.20 17.07
N ALA A 182 30.46 26.76 16.13
CA ALA A 182 29.85 27.64 15.13
C ALA A 182 28.96 28.72 15.78
N LEU A 183 28.18 28.38 16.81
CA LEU A 183 27.36 29.35 17.53
C LEU A 183 28.22 30.33 18.33
N ALA A 184 29.33 29.88 18.91
CA ALA A 184 30.28 30.75 19.61
C ALA A 184 30.92 31.77 18.65
N LEU A 185 31.33 31.32 17.45
CA LEU A 185 31.82 32.21 16.39
C LEU A 185 30.75 33.22 15.94
N ALA A 186 29.51 32.77 15.76
CA ALA A 186 28.39 33.65 15.39
C ALA A 186 28.10 34.70 16.47
N ARG A 187 28.16 34.33 17.75
CA ARG A 187 28.00 35.25 18.89
C ARG A 187 29.16 36.23 19.02
N ALA A 188 30.40 35.77 18.82
CA ALA A 188 31.58 36.64 18.85
C ALA A 188 31.55 37.70 17.74
N ALA A 189 31.02 37.34 16.56
CA ALA A 189 30.85 38.27 15.44
C ALA A 189 29.67 39.25 15.62
N ALA A 190 28.71 38.96 16.51
CA ALA A 190 27.52 39.78 16.76
C ALA A 190 27.19 39.84 18.26
N PRO A 191 28.04 40.47 19.10
CA PRO A 191 27.88 40.48 20.56
C PRO A 191 26.59 41.20 21.01
N ASP A 192 26.17 42.25 20.32
CA ASP A 192 24.93 42.98 20.62
C ASP A 192 23.69 42.09 20.42
N ASP A 193 23.66 41.32 19.33
CA ASP A 193 22.59 40.34 19.09
C ASP A 193 22.59 39.23 20.15
N ALA A 194 23.79 38.79 20.56
CA ALA A 194 23.97 37.77 21.58
C ALA A 194 23.51 38.22 22.97
N ALA A 195 23.57 39.52 23.28
CA ALA A 195 23.11 40.11 24.54
C ALA A 195 21.58 40.29 24.60
N LEU A 196 20.91 40.43 23.46
CA LEU A 196 19.47 40.68 23.39
C LEU A 196 18.60 39.41 23.53
N CYS A 197 19.17 38.21 23.34
CA CYS A 197 18.37 37.00 23.23
C CYS A 197 19.01 35.76 23.87
N ARG A 198 18.14 34.86 24.33
CA ARG A 198 18.46 33.46 24.63
C ARG A 198 18.10 32.64 23.41
N LEU A 199 19.01 31.80 22.93
CA LEU A 199 18.80 30.94 21.75
C LEU A 199 19.22 29.53 22.11
N ALA A 200 18.31 28.57 21.93
CA ALA A 200 18.57 27.14 22.04
C ALA A 200 18.46 26.45 20.68
N VAL A 201 19.33 25.48 20.44
CA VAL A 201 19.36 24.64 19.23
C VAL A 201 19.00 23.22 19.63
N ILE A 202 17.90 22.71 19.08
CA ILE A 202 17.38 21.37 19.33
C ILE A 202 17.72 20.51 18.13
N ALA A 203 18.62 19.55 18.28
CA ALA A 203 18.87 18.54 17.27
C ALA A 203 17.66 17.62 17.14
N MET A 204 17.36 17.27 15.91
CA MET A 204 16.27 16.40 15.49
C MET A 204 16.84 15.20 14.73
N GLY A 205 15.96 14.28 14.30
CA GLY A 205 16.33 13.20 13.41
C GLY A 205 17.53 12.38 13.91
N LYS A 206 18.46 12.07 13.02
CA LYS A 206 19.64 11.23 13.35
C LYS A 206 20.58 11.87 14.37
N CYS A 207 20.80 13.18 14.30
CA CYS A 207 21.68 13.88 15.25
C CYS A 207 21.09 13.88 16.67
N GLY A 208 19.79 14.10 16.77
CA GLY A 208 19.08 14.10 18.04
C GLY A 208 18.99 12.71 18.67
N GLY A 209 18.88 11.66 17.84
CA GLY A 209 18.85 10.26 18.26
C GLY A 209 20.20 9.57 18.40
N HIS A 210 21.33 10.28 18.32
CA HIS A 210 22.69 9.70 18.35
C HIS A 210 22.93 8.61 17.28
N GLU A 211 22.39 8.82 16.09
CA GLU A 211 22.40 7.88 14.96
C GLU A 211 22.94 8.51 13.68
N LEU A 212 23.88 9.45 13.81
CA LEU A 212 24.42 10.17 12.67
C LEU A 212 25.28 9.25 11.80
N ASN A 213 25.27 9.48 10.48
CA ASN A 213 26.20 8.87 9.54
C ASN A 213 27.20 9.91 9.01
N TYR A 214 28.28 9.48 8.36
CA TYR A 214 29.40 10.34 7.95
C TYR A 214 28.98 11.56 7.12
N VAL A 215 27.92 11.44 6.33
CA VAL A 215 27.43 12.52 5.47
C VAL A 215 25.93 12.67 5.68
N SER A 216 25.58 13.21 6.85
CA SER A 216 24.22 13.59 7.24
C SER A 216 24.04 15.09 7.21
N ASP A 217 22.89 15.54 6.71
CA ASP A 217 22.36 16.83 7.14
C ASP A 217 22.08 16.76 8.65
N VAL A 218 22.32 17.86 9.37
CA VAL A 218 22.00 17.95 10.79
C VAL A 218 20.70 18.70 10.94
N ASP A 219 19.63 17.94 11.18
CA ASP A 219 18.29 18.45 11.39
C ASP A 219 18.21 19.19 12.74
N VAL A 220 17.73 20.43 12.75
CA VAL A 220 17.58 21.26 13.96
C VAL A 220 16.26 22.04 14.00
N VAL A 221 15.86 22.41 15.21
CA VAL A 221 14.84 23.44 15.48
C VAL A 221 15.45 24.50 16.39
N PHE A 222 15.14 25.77 16.14
CA PHE A 222 15.64 26.90 16.93
C PHE A 222 14.53 27.48 17.79
N VAL A 223 14.84 27.66 19.08
CA VAL A 223 13.95 28.27 20.06
C VAL A 223 14.62 29.52 20.60
N GLY A 224 13.94 30.66 20.53
CA GLY A 224 14.48 31.95 20.97
C GLY A 224 13.57 32.63 21.98
N GLU A 225 14.15 33.21 23.01
CA GLU A 225 13.45 34.04 24.02
C GLU A 225 14.20 35.36 24.21
N ALA A 226 13.52 36.39 24.72
CA ALA A 226 14.17 37.63 25.12
C ALA A 226 15.15 37.40 26.28
N ALA A 227 16.29 38.09 26.25
CA ALA A 227 17.10 38.27 27.45
C ALA A 227 16.35 39.18 28.44
N ASP A 228 16.69 39.11 29.73
CA ASP A 228 15.99 39.88 30.77
C ASP A 228 16.00 41.38 30.45
N GLY A 229 14.81 41.98 30.34
CA GLY A 229 14.63 43.40 30.01
C GLY A 229 14.74 43.75 28.52
N ALA A 230 14.97 42.78 27.63
CA ALA A 230 14.97 42.99 26.18
C ALA A 230 13.55 42.89 25.58
N ASP A 231 13.33 43.60 24.48
CA ASP A 231 12.10 43.52 23.67
C ASP A 231 12.05 42.20 22.89
N GLU A 232 10.92 41.48 22.95
CA GLU A 232 10.75 40.14 22.36
C GLU A 232 10.98 40.13 20.85
N ASP A 233 10.43 41.11 20.13
CA ASP A 233 10.57 41.24 18.69
C ASP A 233 12.01 41.49 18.26
N LYS A 234 12.73 42.36 18.97
CA LYS A 234 14.17 42.58 18.75
C LYS A 234 14.97 41.34 19.08
N ALA A 235 14.65 40.64 20.17
CA ALA A 235 15.33 39.41 20.57
C ALA A 235 15.15 38.28 19.54
N LEU A 236 13.94 38.07 19.01
CA LEU A 236 13.67 37.06 17.98
C LEU A 236 14.41 37.36 16.67
N ARG A 237 14.49 38.64 16.27
CA ARG A 237 15.29 39.06 15.11
C ARG A 237 16.78 38.80 15.33
N ALA A 238 17.30 39.11 16.53
CA ALA A 238 18.69 38.82 16.91
C ALA A 238 18.96 37.30 16.91
N ALA A 239 18.10 36.51 17.53
CA ALA A 239 18.17 35.05 17.55
C ALA A 239 18.15 34.46 16.13
N THR A 240 17.31 35.01 15.24
CA THR A 240 17.24 34.60 13.82
C THR A 240 18.53 34.89 13.07
N ARG A 241 19.16 36.05 13.31
CA ARG A 241 20.46 36.38 12.71
C ARG A 241 21.57 35.45 13.22
N LEU A 242 21.61 35.18 14.52
CA LEU A 242 22.59 34.25 15.12
C LEU A 242 22.41 32.82 14.60
N ALA A 243 21.17 32.31 14.57
CA ALA A 243 20.85 30.99 14.02
C ALA A 243 21.27 30.88 12.55
N SER A 244 20.91 31.88 11.73
CA SER A 244 21.29 31.93 10.31
C SER A 244 22.81 31.97 10.13
N HIS A 245 23.53 32.71 10.97
CA HIS A 245 24.99 32.80 10.91
C HIS A 245 25.64 31.48 11.29
N MET A 246 25.20 30.83 12.38
CA MET A 246 25.66 29.49 12.76
C MET A 246 25.44 28.48 11.63
N MET A 247 24.25 28.49 11.00
CA MET A 247 23.94 27.61 9.87
C MET A 247 24.90 27.83 8.68
N ARG A 248 25.19 29.10 8.36
CA ARG A 248 26.15 29.45 7.29
C ARG A 248 27.56 28.95 7.60
N ILE A 249 28.04 29.13 8.83
CA ILE A 249 29.39 28.70 9.24
C ILE A 249 29.61 27.21 8.95
N CYS A 250 28.63 26.35 9.20
CA CYS A 250 28.71 24.92 8.91
C CYS A 250 28.51 24.58 7.42
N SER A 251 27.56 25.26 6.75
CA SER A 251 27.05 24.86 5.42
C SER A 251 27.82 25.47 4.24
N GLU A 252 28.46 26.61 4.43
CA GLU A 252 29.18 27.33 3.36
C GLU A 252 30.36 26.50 2.82
N THR A 253 30.70 26.68 1.54
CA THR A 253 31.86 26.03 0.94
C THR A 253 33.05 26.99 1.01
N THR A 254 34.10 26.61 1.73
CA THR A 254 35.37 27.36 1.77
C THR A 254 36.45 26.62 0.97
N VAL A 255 37.69 27.10 1.05
CA VAL A 255 38.87 26.40 0.50
C VAL A 255 39.06 24.98 1.08
N GLU A 256 38.48 24.70 2.26
CA GLU A 256 38.48 23.38 2.90
C GLU A 256 37.17 22.59 2.67
N GLY A 257 36.32 23.04 1.75
CA GLY A 257 35.00 22.47 1.49
C GLY A 257 33.94 22.91 2.50
N SER A 258 32.91 22.10 2.69
CA SER A 258 31.87 22.28 3.71
C SER A 258 31.97 21.20 4.80
N ILE A 259 31.37 21.48 5.97
CA ILE A 259 31.23 20.51 7.05
C ILE A 259 30.04 19.59 6.72
N TRP A 260 28.83 20.14 6.84
CA TRP A 260 27.56 19.56 6.39
C TRP A 260 26.46 20.64 6.40
N PRO A 261 25.36 20.46 5.64
CA PRO A 261 24.21 21.35 5.71
C PRO A 261 23.48 21.24 7.05
N VAL A 262 23.12 22.39 7.63
CA VAL A 262 22.21 22.45 8.78
C VAL A 262 20.79 22.57 8.25
N ASP A 263 19.90 21.61 8.54
CA ASP A 263 18.53 21.60 8.04
C ASP A 263 17.53 22.00 9.13
N ALA A 264 16.80 23.10 8.93
CA ALA A 264 15.76 23.56 9.84
C ALA A 264 14.33 23.25 9.36
N ASN A 265 14.15 22.34 8.40
CA ASN A 265 12.86 22.07 7.75
C ASN A 265 11.88 21.25 8.60
N LEU A 266 12.32 20.69 9.73
CA LEU A 266 11.45 20.02 10.71
C LEU A 266 10.78 21.00 11.69
N ARG A 267 11.01 22.32 11.55
CA ARG A 267 10.33 23.36 12.34
C ARG A 267 8.85 23.51 11.92
N PRO A 268 7.99 24.08 12.76
CA PRO A 268 6.60 24.41 12.40
C PRO A 268 6.48 25.09 11.03
N GLU A 269 5.56 24.62 10.20
CA GLU A 269 5.32 25.07 8.81
C GLU A 269 6.51 24.84 7.83
N GLY A 270 7.54 24.11 8.26
CA GLY A 270 8.72 23.79 7.47
C GLY A 270 9.38 25.03 6.88
N ARG A 271 9.72 25.00 5.58
CA ARG A 271 10.37 26.13 4.88
C ARG A 271 9.57 27.43 4.90
N ASN A 272 8.24 27.34 5.03
CA ASN A 272 7.35 28.48 5.00
C ASN A 272 7.20 29.15 6.39
N GLY A 273 7.65 28.49 7.45
CA GLY A 273 7.61 29.03 8.81
C GLY A 273 8.83 29.88 9.18
N PRO A 274 8.72 30.72 10.22
CA PRO A 274 9.85 31.48 10.75
C PRO A 274 10.97 30.54 11.23
N LEU A 275 12.24 30.94 11.02
CA LEU A 275 13.40 30.13 11.39
C LEU A 275 13.51 29.89 12.89
N VAL A 276 13.21 30.93 13.69
CA VAL A 276 13.22 30.89 15.14
C VAL A 276 11.83 31.29 15.64
N ARG A 277 11.32 30.57 16.64
CA ARG A 277 10.08 30.90 17.35
C ARG A 277 10.32 30.86 18.86
N THR A 278 9.48 31.54 19.61
CA THR A 278 9.39 31.38 21.07
C THR A 278 8.95 29.97 21.44
N LEU A 279 9.18 29.58 22.70
CA LEU A 279 8.70 28.31 23.23
C LEU A 279 7.16 28.24 23.18
N SER A 280 6.50 29.32 23.61
CA SER A 280 5.03 29.42 23.61
C SER A 280 4.43 29.25 22.20
N SER A 281 5.07 29.85 21.19
CA SER A 281 4.68 29.74 19.79
C SER A 281 4.82 28.31 19.23
N HIS A 282 5.88 27.58 19.62
CA HIS A 282 6.01 26.16 19.27
C HIS A 282 4.91 25.30 19.89
N VAL A 283 4.66 25.46 21.19
CA VAL A 283 3.65 24.69 21.92
C VAL A 283 2.26 24.92 21.32
N ALA A 284 1.90 26.18 21.08
CA ALA A 284 0.63 26.53 20.45
C ALA A 284 0.48 25.88 19.06
N TYR A 285 1.57 25.78 18.30
CA TYR A 285 1.54 25.14 17.00
C TYR A 285 1.30 23.63 17.10
N TYR A 286 2.07 22.94 17.94
CA TYR A 286 1.97 21.49 18.09
C TYR A 286 0.60 21.04 18.61
N GLN A 287 -0.03 21.85 19.47
CA GLN A 287 -1.37 21.55 19.98
C GLN A 287 -2.47 21.68 18.92
N ARG A 288 -2.35 22.62 17.98
CA ARG A 288 -3.47 22.99 17.08
C ARG A 288 -3.33 22.47 15.65
N TRP A 289 -2.12 22.53 15.08
CA TRP A 289 -1.94 22.34 13.62
C TRP A 289 -1.03 21.19 13.24
N ALA A 290 -0.23 20.67 14.18
CA ALA A 290 0.75 19.65 13.85
C ALA A 290 0.14 18.35 13.31
N LYS A 291 0.87 17.75 12.38
CA LYS A 291 0.61 16.45 11.78
C LYS A 291 1.31 15.35 12.56
N THR A 292 0.78 14.13 12.45
CA THR A 292 1.28 12.94 13.14
C THR A 292 2.78 12.70 12.97
N TRP A 293 3.32 12.94 11.77
CA TRP A 293 4.73 12.74 11.46
C TRP A 293 5.66 13.71 12.20
N GLU A 294 5.18 14.89 12.60
CA GLU A 294 5.98 15.88 13.35
C GLU A 294 6.30 15.34 14.76
N PHE A 295 5.36 14.62 15.37
CA PHE A 295 5.60 13.95 16.66
C PHE A 295 6.57 12.77 16.53
N GLN A 296 6.57 12.04 15.41
CA GLN A 296 7.59 11.04 15.12
C GLN A 296 8.99 11.65 15.01
N ALA A 297 9.12 12.85 14.44
CA ALA A 297 10.39 13.56 14.38
C ALA A 297 10.86 14.02 15.78
N LEU A 298 9.92 14.51 16.60
CA LEU A 298 10.16 14.97 17.97
C LEU A 298 10.59 13.86 18.95
N LEU A 299 10.34 12.59 18.65
CA LEU A 299 10.90 11.46 19.42
C LEU A 299 12.41 11.56 19.63
N LYS A 300 13.11 12.14 18.65
CA LYS A 300 14.57 12.26 18.67
C LYS A 300 15.06 13.64 19.14
N ALA A 301 14.18 14.54 19.59
CA ALA A 301 14.55 15.90 19.97
C ALA A 301 15.58 15.93 21.12
N ARG A 302 16.69 16.64 20.95
CA ARG A 302 17.77 16.79 21.94
C ARG A 302 18.43 18.17 21.88
N PRO A 303 18.47 18.96 22.98
CA PRO A 303 19.23 20.20 23.04
C PRO A 303 20.73 19.94 22.82
N VAL A 304 21.33 20.64 21.86
CA VAL A 304 22.74 20.42 21.47
C VAL A 304 23.60 21.67 21.61
N ALA A 305 23.06 22.87 21.38
CA ALA A 305 23.80 24.12 21.48
C ALA A 305 22.93 25.27 22.01
N GLY A 306 23.57 26.35 22.47
CA GLY A 306 22.89 27.54 22.96
C GLY A 306 22.52 27.48 24.45
N ASP A 307 21.42 28.13 24.79
CA ASP A 307 20.90 28.25 26.16
C ASP A 307 20.35 26.90 26.66
N ARG A 308 20.97 26.37 27.72
CA ARG A 308 20.67 25.03 28.23
C ARG A 308 19.31 24.95 28.91
N GLU A 309 18.93 25.99 29.65
CA GLU A 309 17.67 26.04 30.37
C GLU A 309 16.48 26.15 29.41
N LEU A 310 16.59 26.99 28.37
CA LEU A 310 15.58 27.11 27.33
C LEU A 310 15.43 25.80 26.54
N GLY A 311 16.55 25.12 26.24
CA GLY A 311 16.51 23.81 25.60
C GLY A 311 15.81 22.75 26.46
N ALA A 312 16.06 22.73 27.77
CA ALA A 312 15.40 21.83 28.71
C ALA A 312 13.89 22.15 28.82
N ALA A 313 13.53 23.44 28.88
CA ALA A 313 12.14 23.90 28.89
C ALA A 313 11.39 23.49 27.62
N TYR A 314 12.04 23.55 26.45
CA TYR A 314 11.47 23.07 25.19
C TYR A 314 11.13 21.59 25.23
N LEU A 315 12.07 20.75 25.67
CA LEU A 315 11.81 19.31 25.79
C LEU A 315 10.66 19.02 26.76
N ALA A 316 10.68 19.63 27.95
CA ALA A 316 9.65 19.43 28.96
C ALA A 316 8.24 19.82 28.45
N ALA A 317 8.14 20.85 27.61
CA ALA A 317 6.87 21.28 27.04
C ALA A 317 6.36 20.37 25.90
N VAL A 318 7.26 19.82 25.09
CA VAL A 318 6.90 19.05 23.90
C VAL A 318 6.75 17.56 24.19
N GLU A 319 7.47 17.02 25.17
CA GLU A 319 7.45 15.59 25.51
C GLU A 319 6.02 15.04 25.76
N PRO A 320 5.15 15.69 26.56
CA PRO A 320 3.78 15.20 26.75
C PRO A 320 2.98 15.10 25.44
N LEU A 321 3.20 16.03 24.50
CA LEU A 321 2.50 16.06 23.22
C LEU A 321 2.92 14.90 22.32
N VAL A 322 4.20 14.51 22.36
CA VAL A 322 4.73 13.36 21.60
C VAL A 322 4.06 12.07 22.05
N TRP A 323 3.98 11.82 23.36
CA TRP A 323 3.45 10.57 23.90
C TRP A 323 1.91 10.50 23.93
N GLN A 324 1.22 11.61 23.66
CA GLN A 324 -0.24 11.65 23.43
C GLN A 324 -0.59 11.58 21.94
N ALA A 325 0.38 11.66 21.02
CA ALA A 325 0.12 11.73 19.58
C ALA A 325 -0.63 10.51 19.02
N ALA A 326 -0.48 9.33 19.65
CA ALA A 326 -1.19 8.11 19.26
C ALA A 326 -2.69 8.14 19.51
N GLU A 327 -3.20 9.07 20.34
CA GLU A 327 -4.64 9.24 20.60
C GLU A 327 -5.36 10.00 19.49
N ARG A 328 -4.62 10.55 18.53
CA ARG A 328 -5.21 11.31 17.41
C ARG A 328 -5.92 10.37 16.44
N GLU A 329 -7.05 10.83 15.91
CA GLU A 329 -7.78 10.10 14.87
C GLU A 329 -6.87 9.79 13.67
N ASN A 330 -6.98 8.58 13.13
CA ASN A 330 -6.22 8.11 11.98
C ASN A 330 -4.68 8.05 12.16
N PHE A 331 -4.14 8.11 13.38
CA PHE A 331 -2.69 8.10 13.65
C PHE A 331 -1.92 7.03 12.84
N VAL A 332 -2.31 5.76 12.92
CA VAL A 332 -1.61 4.67 12.20
C VAL A 332 -1.85 4.74 10.69
N ALA A 333 -3.07 5.04 10.26
CA ALA A 333 -3.40 5.16 8.84
C ALA A 333 -2.57 6.27 8.17
N ASP A 334 -2.40 7.42 8.85
CA ASP A 334 -1.55 8.52 8.40
C ASP A 334 -0.08 8.12 8.30
N VAL A 335 0.40 7.38 9.31
CA VAL A 335 1.76 6.88 9.40
C VAL A 335 2.03 5.88 8.26
N GLN A 336 1.16 4.90 8.06
CA GLN A 336 1.26 3.94 6.94
C GLN A 336 1.15 4.61 5.56
N LYS A 337 0.24 5.59 5.41
CA LYS A 337 0.08 6.36 4.16
C LYS A 337 1.34 7.14 3.82
N MET A 338 1.98 7.75 4.83
CA MET A 338 3.26 8.43 4.65
C MET A 338 4.32 7.46 4.13
N ARG A 339 4.38 6.24 4.69
CA ARG A 339 5.33 5.22 4.24
C ARG A 339 5.09 4.80 2.80
N ARG A 340 3.84 4.49 2.42
CA ARG A 340 3.47 4.15 1.03
C ARG A 340 3.88 5.25 0.05
N ARG A 341 3.54 6.51 0.38
CA ARG A 341 3.92 7.68 -0.43
C ARG A 341 5.44 7.83 -0.58
N VAL A 342 6.22 7.52 0.45
CA VAL A 342 7.69 7.57 0.36
C VAL A 342 8.22 6.52 -0.61
N VAL A 343 7.64 5.31 -0.64
CA VAL A 343 8.03 4.25 -1.59
C VAL A 343 7.62 4.61 -3.02
N GLU A 344 6.38 5.08 -3.21
CA GLU A 344 5.83 5.44 -4.53
C GLU A 344 6.61 6.56 -5.23
N ASN A 345 7.30 7.43 -4.47
CA ASN A 345 8.13 8.50 -5.01
C ASN A 345 9.55 8.05 -5.40
N ILE A 346 9.93 6.79 -5.17
CA ILE A 346 11.24 6.27 -5.59
C ILE A 346 11.16 5.93 -7.08
N PRO A 347 12.11 6.41 -7.92
CA PRO A 347 12.17 6.00 -9.32
C PRO A 347 12.23 4.48 -9.46
N ALA A 348 11.42 3.88 -10.33
CA ALA A 348 11.27 2.43 -10.44
C ALA A 348 12.60 1.67 -10.64
N ALA A 349 13.55 2.26 -11.40
CA ALA A 349 14.87 1.68 -11.64
C ALA A 349 15.81 1.69 -10.41
N GLU A 350 15.48 2.48 -9.37
CA GLU A 350 16.30 2.66 -8.18
C GLU A 350 15.77 1.90 -6.95
N VAL A 351 14.54 1.39 -7.01
CA VAL A 351 13.84 0.79 -5.84
C VAL A 351 14.67 -0.33 -5.21
N ASP A 352 15.17 -1.27 -6.00
CA ASP A 352 15.96 -2.42 -5.52
C ASP A 352 17.35 -2.03 -5.01
N ARG A 353 17.79 -0.80 -5.30
CA ARG A 353 19.10 -0.25 -4.92
C ARG A 353 19.04 0.72 -3.75
N GLN A 354 17.83 1.13 -3.35
CA GLN A 354 17.62 2.09 -2.25
C GLN A 354 17.80 1.43 -0.89
N LEU A 355 18.97 1.62 -0.29
CA LEU A 355 19.31 1.08 1.03
C LEU A 355 18.46 1.69 2.16
N LYS A 356 18.07 2.97 2.02
CA LYS A 356 17.38 3.73 3.06
C LYS A 356 15.86 3.67 2.91
N LEU A 357 15.35 4.00 1.72
CA LEU A 357 13.92 4.22 1.48
C LEU A 357 13.22 3.02 0.82
N GLY A 358 13.98 2.11 0.20
CA GLY A 358 13.44 0.94 -0.46
C GLY A 358 12.79 -0.04 0.52
N PRO A 359 11.99 -1.00 0.02
CA PRO A 359 11.39 -2.05 0.85
C PRO A 359 12.46 -2.87 1.58
N GLY A 360 12.29 -3.07 2.89
CA GLY A 360 13.28 -3.75 3.73
C GLY A 360 14.48 -2.88 4.11
N GLY A 361 14.44 -1.58 3.83
CA GLY A 361 15.53 -0.65 4.09
C GLY A 361 15.59 -0.12 5.54
N LEU A 362 16.57 0.74 5.80
CA LEU A 362 16.78 1.36 7.13
C LEU A 362 15.52 2.05 7.68
N ARG A 363 14.76 2.72 6.81
CA ARG A 363 13.55 3.45 7.21
C ARG A 363 12.45 2.52 7.71
N ASP A 364 12.35 1.28 7.21
CA ASP A 364 11.35 0.31 7.67
C ASP A 364 11.61 -0.14 9.10
N VAL A 365 12.87 -0.26 9.50
CA VAL A 365 13.24 -0.57 10.88
C VAL A 365 12.96 0.62 11.79
N GLU A 366 13.48 1.80 11.44
CA GLU A 366 13.28 3.05 12.21
C GLU A 366 11.78 3.28 12.47
N PHE A 367 10.98 3.14 11.43
CA PHE A 367 9.56 3.41 11.47
C PHE A 367 8.79 2.39 12.31
N ALA A 368 9.10 1.09 12.18
CA ALA A 368 8.45 0.06 12.99
C ALA A 368 8.70 0.29 14.48
N VAL A 369 9.95 0.59 14.84
CA VAL A 369 10.33 0.88 16.23
C VAL A 369 9.65 2.16 16.73
N GLN A 370 9.73 3.26 15.99
CA GLN A 370 9.11 4.54 16.38
C GLN A 370 7.60 4.44 16.54
N LEU A 371 6.92 3.69 15.67
CA LEU A 371 5.49 3.50 15.75
C LEU A 371 5.11 2.72 17.02
N LEU A 372 5.81 1.62 17.33
CA LEU A 372 5.60 0.87 18.56
C LEU A 372 5.88 1.71 19.81
N GLN A 373 6.91 2.56 19.78
CA GLN A 373 7.18 3.52 20.86
C GLN A 373 6.04 4.52 21.04
N LEU A 374 5.49 5.09 19.97
CA LEU A 374 4.40 6.06 20.10
C LEU A 374 3.10 5.43 20.61
N VAL A 375 2.80 4.20 20.18
CA VAL A 375 1.60 3.48 20.64
C VAL A 375 1.73 3.13 22.13
N HIS A 376 2.87 2.58 22.55
CA HIS A 376 3.02 2.01 23.90
C HIS A 376 3.71 2.92 24.92
N GLY A 377 4.51 3.89 24.45
CA GLY A 377 5.30 4.80 25.28
C GLY A 377 4.47 5.76 26.15
N ARG A 378 3.17 5.88 25.87
CA ARG A 378 2.22 6.59 26.72
C ARG A 378 2.10 5.91 28.09
N ALA A 379 1.89 4.59 28.08
CA ALA A 379 1.68 3.78 29.28
C ALA A 379 3.00 3.23 29.87
N ASP A 380 4.03 3.05 29.04
CA ASP A 380 5.34 2.55 29.45
C ASP A 380 6.46 3.55 29.11
N ALA A 381 6.93 4.28 30.12
CA ALA A 381 8.00 5.25 29.96
C ALA A 381 9.37 4.63 29.63
N SER A 382 9.58 3.33 29.87
CA SER A 382 10.84 2.65 29.53
C SER A 382 11.08 2.58 28.02
N LEU A 383 10.02 2.68 27.23
CA LEU A 383 10.08 2.68 25.77
C LEU A 383 10.50 4.03 25.18
N ARG A 384 10.65 5.08 26.00
CA ARG A 384 10.88 6.47 25.55
C ARG A 384 12.35 6.77 25.21
N SER A 385 12.98 5.88 24.44
CA SER A 385 14.34 6.10 23.95
C SER A 385 14.36 6.90 22.64
N ARG A 386 15.41 7.72 22.45
CA ARG A 386 15.65 8.45 21.19
C ARG A 386 16.39 7.60 20.16
N THR A 387 17.13 6.58 20.62
CA THR A 387 17.91 5.68 19.78
C THR A 387 17.03 4.50 19.37
N THR A 388 17.00 4.17 18.07
CA THR A 388 16.24 3.05 17.51
C THR A 388 16.69 1.71 18.10
N LEU A 389 17.98 1.48 18.34
CA LEU A 389 18.46 0.21 18.90
C LEU A 389 18.09 0.04 20.39
N ASP A 390 18.25 1.06 21.24
CA ASP A 390 17.83 0.92 22.65
C ASP A 390 16.30 0.84 22.76
N ALA A 391 15.57 1.54 21.89
CA ALA A 391 14.12 1.42 21.81
C ALA A 391 13.71 -0.01 21.42
N LEU A 392 14.35 -0.61 20.41
CA LEU A 392 14.11 -1.99 20.00
C LEU A 392 14.41 -2.98 21.12
N LYS A 393 15.50 -2.75 21.87
CA LYS A 393 15.86 -3.53 23.05
C LYS A 393 14.80 -3.41 24.15
N ALA A 394 14.38 -2.20 24.50
CA ALA A 394 13.33 -1.96 25.49
C ALA A 394 11.99 -2.60 25.08
N LEU A 395 11.62 -2.50 23.79
CA LEU A 395 10.45 -3.18 23.24
C LEU A 395 10.53 -4.71 23.37
N ALA A 396 11.72 -5.29 23.22
CA ALA A 396 11.94 -6.72 23.39
C ALA A 396 11.91 -7.16 24.86
N GLU A 397 12.48 -6.35 25.75
CA GLU A 397 12.48 -6.57 27.20
C GLU A 397 11.07 -6.47 27.79
N GLY A 398 10.27 -5.50 27.33
CA GLY A 398 8.87 -5.31 27.69
C GLY A 398 7.88 -6.26 27.02
N GLY A 399 8.32 -7.13 26.10
CA GLY A 399 7.47 -8.12 25.42
C GLY A 399 6.60 -7.57 24.29
N TYR A 400 6.82 -6.33 23.88
CA TYR A 400 6.15 -5.72 22.72
C TYR A 400 6.64 -6.31 21.39
N VAL A 401 7.86 -6.85 21.39
CA VAL A 401 8.51 -7.53 20.27
C VAL A 401 9.14 -8.84 20.74
N GLY A 402 8.95 -9.92 19.98
CA GLY A 402 9.59 -11.21 20.29
C GLY A 402 11.12 -11.10 20.25
N ARG A 403 11.81 -11.64 21.26
CA ARG A 403 13.28 -11.51 21.41
C ARG A 403 14.08 -11.91 20.16
N ALA A 404 13.69 -13.02 19.52
CA ALA A 404 14.34 -13.48 18.29
C ALA A 404 14.09 -12.57 17.08
N ASP A 405 12.92 -11.92 17.03
CA ASP A 405 12.57 -10.97 15.98
C ASP A 405 13.31 -9.64 16.20
N ALA A 406 13.41 -9.17 17.46
CA ALA A 406 14.23 -8.02 17.83
C ALA A 406 15.71 -8.21 17.50
N ALA A 407 16.29 -9.36 17.87
CA ALA A 407 17.69 -9.67 17.57
C ALA A 407 17.98 -9.66 16.05
N ARG A 408 17.06 -10.17 15.24
CA ARG A 408 17.18 -10.14 13.77
C ARG A 408 17.05 -8.73 13.18
N LEU A 409 16.20 -7.88 13.75
CA LEU A 409 16.08 -6.48 13.33
C LEU A 409 17.29 -5.66 13.74
N ASP A 410 17.85 -5.91 14.92
CA ASP A 410 19.10 -5.31 15.38
C ASP A 410 20.24 -5.65 14.40
N GLU A 411 20.44 -6.94 14.11
CA GLU A 411 21.47 -7.43 13.17
C GLU A 411 21.30 -6.77 11.79
N ALA A 412 20.07 -6.73 11.27
CA ALA A 412 19.79 -6.12 9.97
C ALA A 412 20.02 -4.61 9.97
N TYR A 413 19.56 -3.88 10.99
CA TYR A 413 19.78 -2.44 11.10
C TYR A 413 21.27 -2.11 11.17
N ARG A 414 22.02 -2.86 11.98
CA ARG A 414 23.48 -2.69 12.10
C ARG A 414 24.18 -2.92 10.77
N PHE A 415 23.84 -3.99 10.07
CA PHE A 415 24.42 -4.28 8.75
C PHE A 415 24.10 -3.20 7.71
N LEU A 416 22.83 -2.82 7.57
CA LEU A 416 22.40 -1.82 6.59
C LEU A 416 22.99 -0.43 6.89
N ARG A 417 23.09 -0.04 8.16
CA ARG A 417 23.68 1.25 8.53
C ARG A 417 25.19 1.25 8.35
N ALA A 418 25.87 0.14 8.64
CA ALA A 418 27.29 -0.01 8.35
C ALA A 418 27.54 0.10 6.85
N MET A 419 26.73 -0.53 5.99
CA MET A 419 26.79 -0.32 4.54
C MET A 419 26.64 1.17 4.16
N GLU A 420 25.63 1.86 4.71
CA GLU A 420 25.43 3.29 4.45
C GLU A 420 26.66 4.12 4.85
N HIS A 421 27.24 3.84 6.02
CA HIS A 421 28.46 4.49 6.50
C HIS A 421 29.63 4.29 5.53
N ARG A 422 29.88 3.04 5.10
CA ARG A 422 31.00 2.71 4.20
C ARG A 422 30.84 3.31 2.81
N ILE A 423 29.62 3.33 2.28
CA ILE A 423 29.30 3.95 0.99
C ILE A 423 29.60 5.47 1.04
N GLN A 424 29.15 6.14 2.11
CA GLN A 424 29.35 7.58 2.25
C GLN A 424 30.80 7.96 2.55
N LEU A 425 31.50 7.19 3.39
CA LEU A 425 32.88 7.45 3.83
C LEU A 425 33.87 7.51 2.67
N HIS A 426 33.64 6.76 1.58
CA HIS A 426 34.57 6.67 0.46
C HIS A 426 34.94 8.03 -0.12
N ARG A 427 33.94 8.86 -0.44
CA ARG A 427 34.16 10.21 -1.00
C ARG A 427 33.57 11.33 -0.15
N LEU A 428 33.07 11.00 1.04
CA LEU A 428 32.29 11.91 1.90
C LEU A 428 31.16 12.58 1.11
N ARG A 429 30.44 11.76 0.31
CA ARG A 429 29.29 12.18 -0.50
C ARG A 429 28.01 11.51 -0.02
N ARG A 430 26.90 12.25 -0.12
CA ARG A 430 25.57 11.74 0.18
C ARG A 430 25.10 10.84 -0.95
N THR A 431 24.90 9.56 -0.66
CA THR A 431 24.17 8.63 -1.51
C THR A 431 23.52 7.57 -0.64
N HIS A 432 22.37 7.07 -1.08
CA HIS A 432 21.64 5.96 -0.46
C HIS A 432 21.48 4.78 -1.43
N LEU A 433 22.12 4.87 -2.61
CA LEU A 433 22.12 3.83 -3.62
C LEU A 433 23.33 2.93 -3.41
N VAL A 434 23.09 1.63 -3.43
CA VAL A 434 24.17 0.64 -3.51
C VAL A 434 24.82 0.74 -4.91
N PRO A 435 26.16 0.77 -5.01
CA PRO A 435 26.86 0.85 -6.29
C PRO A 435 26.62 -0.40 -7.16
N GLU A 436 26.77 -0.25 -8.47
CA GLU A 436 26.67 -1.34 -9.44
C GLU A 436 28.03 -1.87 -9.87
N ASP A 437 29.04 -1.01 -9.91
CA ASP A 437 30.39 -1.38 -10.33
C ASP A 437 31.00 -2.42 -9.39
N GLU A 438 31.60 -3.46 -9.98
CA GLU A 438 32.15 -4.59 -9.23
C GLU A 438 33.31 -4.18 -8.32
N ALA A 439 34.15 -3.21 -8.72
CA ALA A 439 35.24 -2.72 -7.90
C ALA A 439 34.72 -1.96 -6.68
N ASP A 440 33.68 -1.14 -6.85
CA ASP A 440 32.99 -0.46 -5.77
C ASP A 440 32.33 -1.44 -4.78
N LEU A 441 31.66 -2.49 -5.30
CA LEU A 441 31.07 -3.55 -4.48
C LEU A 441 32.14 -4.37 -3.73
N ARG A 442 33.27 -4.65 -4.37
CA ARG A 442 34.40 -5.35 -3.77
C ARG A 442 34.99 -4.54 -2.62
N ARG A 443 35.24 -3.23 -2.82
CA ARG A 443 35.70 -2.31 -1.76
C ARG A 443 34.69 -2.27 -0.62
N LEU A 444 33.41 -2.11 -0.93
CA LEU A 444 32.34 -2.04 0.07
C LEU A 444 32.31 -3.33 0.91
N GLY A 445 32.32 -4.51 0.28
CA GLY A 445 32.35 -5.79 0.99
C GLY A 445 33.58 -5.92 1.88
N ARG A 446 34.77 -5.58 1.38
CA ARG A 446 36.01 -5.64 2.16
C ARG A 446 36.04 -4.65 3.33
N SER A 447 35.43 -3.47 3.18
CA SER A 447 35.28 -2.48 4.25
C SER A 447 34.33 -2.92 5.38
N LEU A 448 33.51 -3.95 5.12
CA LEU A 448 32.66 -4.61 6.11
C LEU A 448 33.30 -5.90 6.66
N GLY A 449 34.57 -6.16 6.33
CA GLY A 449 35.30 -7.34 6.77
C GLY A 449 35.10 -8.59 5.90
N LEU A 450 34.33 -8.52 4.81
CA LEU A 450 34.14 -9.64 3.89
C LEU A 450 35.39 -9.82 3.02
N ARG A 451 36.15 -10.91 3.22
CA ARG A 451 37.42 -11.17 2.51
C ARG A 451 37.33 -12.19 1.39
N THR A 452 36.53 -13.24 1.62
CA THR A 452 36.33 -14.32 0.64
C THR A 452 35.14 -14.00 -0.22
N ASP A 453 35.35 -13.86 -1.54
CA ASP A 453 34.30 -13.48 -2.50
C ASP A 453 33.43 -12.31 -2.01
N PRO A 454 34.04 -11.13 -1.81
CA PRO A 454 33.41 -10.00 -1.12
C PRO A 454 32.14 -9.51 -1.80
N VAL A 455 32.09 -9.52 -3.14
CA VAL A 455 30.95 -9.03 -3.92
C VAL A 455 29.75 -9.95 -3.73
N ALA A 456 29.91 -11.25 -4.01
CA ALA A 456 28.77 -12.16 -3.91
C ALA A 456 28.30 -12.30 -2.47
N THR A 457 29.22 -12.30 -1.49
CA THR A 457 28.87 -12.37 -0.07
C THR A 457 28.11 -11.12 0.38
N LEU A 458 28.56 -9.93 0.00
CA LEU A 458 27.86 -8.67 0.29
C LEU A 458 26.43 -8.69 -0.24
N LEU A 459 26.24 -9.06 -1.51
CA LEU A 459 24.92 -9.07 -2.15
C LEU A 459 23.98 -10.11 -1.52
N ARG A 460 24.50 -11.28 -1.13
CA ARG A 460 23.72 -12.30 -0.42
C ARG A 460 23.27 -11.80 0.95
N GLU A 461 24.19 -11.24 1.75
CA GLU A 461 23.87 -10.71 3.09
C GLU A 461 22.89 -9.55 3.02
N TRP A 462 23.07 -8.63 2.08
CA TRP A 462 22.15 -7.51 1.90
C TRP A 462 20.72 -7.97 1.56
N ARG A 463 20.57 -8.91 0.60
CA ARG A 463 19.26 -9.51 0.28
C ARG A 463 18.65 -10.24 1.48
N ARG A 464 19.47 -10.97 2.25
CA ARG A 464 19.04 -11.67 3.47
C ARG A 464 18.47 -10.70 4.50
N HIS A 465 19.17 -9.60 4.78
CA HIS A 465 18.74 -8.59 5.74
C HIS A 465 17.52 -7.82 5.24
N ALA A 466 17.48 -7.38 3.99
CA ALA A 466 16.33 -6.68 3.42
C ALA A 466 15.05 -7.52 3.47
N ALA A 467 15.14 -8.81 3.09
CA ALA A 467 14.01 -9.73 3.17
C ALA A 467 13.58 -10.00 4.63
N ALA A 468 14.53 -10.06 5.56
CA ALA A 468 14.23 -10.20 6.98
C ALA A 468 13.50 -8.97 7.53
N VAL A 469 13.96 -7.76 7.21
CA VAL A 469 13.31 -6.51 7.62
C VAL A 469 11.90 -6.44 7.05
N ARG A 470 11.70 -6.72 5.75
CA ARG A 470 10.37 -6.70 5.12
C ARG A 470 9.37 -7.62 5.86
N ARG A 471 9.74 -8.89 6.02
CA ARG A 471 8.92 -9.88 6.74
C ARG A 471 8.66 -9.50 8.19
N LEU A 472 9.66 -8.95 8.88
CA LEU A 472 9.54 -8.58 10.29
C LEU A 472 8.72 -7.29 10.46
N HIS A 473 8.87 -6.31 9.59
CA HIS A 473 8.07 -5.10 9.59
C HIS A 473 6.57 -5.43 9.56
N GLU A 474 6.16 -6.35 8.67
CA GLU A 474 4.77 -6.84 8.61
C GLU A 474 4.36 -7.59 9.90
N LYS A 475 5.19 -8.54 10.33
CA LYS A 475 4.91 -9.41 11.49
C LYS A 475 4.86 -8.67 12.82
N LEU A 476 5.69 -7.64 12.99
CA LEU A 476 5.86 -6.85 14.20
C LEU A 476 4.60 -6.12 14.63
N PHE A 477 3.59 -5.99 13.76
CA PHE A 477 2.30 -5.36 14.07
C PHE A 477 1.22 -6.33 14.56
N TYR A 478 1.33 -7.63 14.30
CA TYR A 478 0.20 -8.54 14.56
C TYR A 478 0.51 -9.70 15.51
N ARG A 479 1.74 -10.23 15.54
CA ARG A 479 2.03 -11.44 16.33
C ARG A 479 1.92 -11.25 17.85
N PRO A 480 2.42 -10.17 18.46
CA PRO A 480 2.25 -9.89 19.88
C PRO A 480 0.79 -9.85 20.37
N LEU A 481 -0.18 -9.51 19.51
CA LEU A 481 -1.63 -9.58 19.85
C LEU A 481 -2.09 -11.01 20.13
N LEU A 482 -1.48 -12.00 19.45
CA LEU A 482 -1.81 -13.41 19.63
C LEU A 482 -1.17 -13.98 20.89
N ASP A 483 0.04 -13.56 21.21
CA ASP A 483 0.75 -14.01 22.41
C ASP A 483 0.02 -13.53 23.68
N ALA A 484 -0.63 -12.35 23.62
CA ALA A 484 -1.48 -11.84 24.70
C ALA A 484 -2.71 -12.72 25.01
N VAL A 485 -3.27 -13.42 24.01
CA VAL A 485 -4.51 -14.22 24.15
C VAL A 485 -4.28 -15.73 24.20
N ALA A 486 -3.16 -16.23 23.67
CA ALA A 486 -2.93 -17.67 23.48
C ALA A 486 -2.41 -18.40 24.73
N GLN A 487 -2.12 -17.70 25.83
CA GLN A 487 -1.55 -18.26 27.07
C GLN A 487 -0.37 -19.23 26.82
N LEU A 488 0.52 -18.90 25.90
CA LEU A 488 1.67 -19.76 25.55
C LEU A 488 2.83 -19.66 26.56
N ALA A 489 3.78 -20.58 26.39
CA ALA A 489 4.75 -21.15 27.34
C ALA A 489 5.38 -20.20 28.39
N PRO A 490 5.77 -20.72 29.57
CA PRO A 490 6.44 -19.92 30.61
C PRO A 490 7.78 -19.39 30.07
N GLY A 491 7.94 -18.06 30.01
CA GLY A 491 9.23 -17.42 29.72
C GLY A 491 9.25 -16.35 28.62
N GLU A 492 8.19 -16.19 27.83
CA GLU A 492 8.05 -15.08 26.87
C GLU A 492 7.33 -13.89 27.52
N ALA A 493 7.87 -12.68 27.35
CA ALA A 493 7.29 -11.45 27.89
C ALA A 493 5.95 -11.16 27.19
N ARG A 494 4.91 -10.85 27.98
CA ARG A 494 3.50 -10.76 27.55
C ARG A 494 3.07 -9.30 27.43
N LEU A 495 2.38 -8.95 26.35
CA LEU A 495 1.57 -7.73 26.29
C LEU A 495 0.45 -7.80 27.34
N SER A 496 0.19 -6.68 28.02
CA SER A 496 -1.02 -6.56 28.84
C SER A 496 -2.28 -6.53 27.95
N PRO A 497 -3.45 -6.95 28.47
CA PRO A 497 -4.72 -6.83 27.74
C PRO A 497 -4.99 -5.41 27.23
N GLU A 498 -4.64 -4.39 28.03
CA GLU A 498 -4.77 -2.98 27.68
C GLU A 498 -3.87 -2.61 26.48
N ALA A 499 -2.59 -3.00 26.49
CA ALA A 499 -1.67 -2.73 25.39
C ALA A 499 -2.06 -3.48 24.11
N ALA A 500 -2.68 -4.67 24.23
CA ALA A 500 -3.25 -5.38 23.09
C ALA A 500 -4.47 -4.65 22.48
N ARG A 501 -5.32 -4.05 23.32
CA ARG A 501 -6.47 -3.24 22.86
C ARG A 501 -6.03 -1.98 22.15
N GLU A 502 -5.10 -1.22 22.73
CA GLU A 502 -4.55 0.00 22.11
C GLU A 502 -4.01 -0.28 20.72
N ARG A 503 -3.32 -1.40 20.57
CA ARG A 503 -2.77 -1.83 19.29
C ARG A 503 -3.82 -2.27 18.28
N LEU A 504 -4.91 -2.93 18.69
CA LEU A 504 -6.04 -3.25 17.80
C LEU A 504 -6.76 -1.99 17.30
N VAL A 505 -6.96 -1.00 18.18
CA VAL A 505 -7.47 0.33 17.78
C VAL A 505 -6.54 0.96 16.75
N ALA A 506 -5.23 0.90 17.01
CA ALA A 506 -4.21 1.40 16.10
C ALA A 506 -4.28 0.69 14.73
N LEU A 507 -4.66 -0.59 14.68
CA LEU A 507 -4.84 -1.36 13.44
C LEU A 507 -6.20 -1.14 12.74
N GLY A 508 -7.08 -0.29 13.28
CA GLY A 508 -8.37 0.02 12.67
C GLY A 508 -9.54 -0.84 13.14
N TYR A 509 -9.38 -1.64 14.20
CA TYR A 509 -10.49 -2.36 14.83
C TYR A 509 -11.30 -1.42 15.71
N ALA A 510 -12.60 -1.33 15.44
CA ALA A 510 -13.52 -0.47 16.18
C ALA A 510 -13.95 -1.09 17.52
N ASP A 511 -13.99 -2.43 17.62
CA ASP A 511 -14.27 -3.14 18.88
C ASP A 511 -13.07 -4.04 19.26
N PRO A 512 -11.98 -3.44 19.79
CA PRO A 512 -10.79 -4.19 20.18
C PRO A 512 -11.09 -5.26 21.25
N ALA A 513 -12.13 -5.07 22.07
CA ALA A 513 -12.52 -6.03 23.10
C ALA A 513 -13.15 -7.28 22.47
N ALA A 514 -14.03 -7.13 21.49
CA ALA A 514 -14.58 -8.26 20.74
C ALA A 514 -13.51 -8.96 19.91
N ALA A 515 -12.63 -8.20 19.25
CA ALA A 515 -11.53 -8.74 18.49
C ALA A 515 -10.62 -9.64 19.35
N LEU A 516 -10.24 -9.20 20.56
CA LEU A 516 -9.47 -10.04 21.49
C LEU A 516 -10.21 -11.33 21.88
N ARG A 517 -11.51 -11.28 22.17
CA ARG A 517 -12.31 -12.49 22.45
C ARG A 517 -12.33 -13.46 21.27
N HIS A 518 -12.37 -12.94 20.03
CA HIS A 518 -12.31 -13.78 18.83
C HIS A 518 -10.94 -14.41 18.61
N LEU A 519 -9.87 -13.65 18.85
CA LEU A 519 -8.51 -14.15 18.81
C LEU A 519 -8.27 -15.23 19.86
N GLU A 520 -8.73 -15.01 21.09
CA GLU A 520 -8.66 -16.00 22.17
C GLU A 520 -9.37 -17.29 21.79
N ALA A 521 -10.60 -17.20 21.25
CA ALA A 521 -11.34 -18.39 20.81
C ALA A 521 -10.65 -19.16 19.66
N LEU A 522 -9.91 -18.49 18.79
CA LEU A 522 -9.21 -19.09 17.65
C LEU A 522 -7.84 -19.68 18.01
N ALA A 523 -7.12 -19.01 18.91
CA ALA A 523 -5.71 -19.26 19.20
C ALA A 523 -5.46 -20.03 20.51
N SER A 524 -6.45 -20.12 21.41
CA SER A 524 -6.31 -20.80 22.70
C SER A 524 -6.29 -22.33 22.58
N GLY A 525 -5.58 -22.97 23.51
CA GLY A 525 -5.49 -24.43 23.63
C GLY A 525 -4.37 -25.10 22.80
N VAL A 526 -4.27 -26.42 22.94
CA VAL A 526 -3.18 -27.26 22.39
C VAL A 526 -3.56 -28.01 21.10
N SER A 527 -4.74 -27.73 20.53
CA SER A 527 -5.21 -28.42 19.34
C SER A 527 -4.36 -28.06 18.10
N ARG A 528 -4.30 -28.98 17.12
CA ARG A 528 -3.69 -28.71 15.80
C ARG A 528 -4.32 -27.49 15.11
N LYS A 529 -5.64 -27.30 15.25
CA LYS A 529 -6.37 -26.11 14.79
C LYS A 529 -5.76 -24.85 15.40
N ALA A 530 -5.67 -24.79 16.73
CA ALA A 530 -5.12 -23.62 17.44
C ALA A 530 -3.66 -23.32 17.04
N ALA A 531 -2.83 -24.34 16.87
CA ALA A 531 -1.44 -24.17 16.43
C ALA A 531 -1.34 -23.56 15.01
N ILE A 532 -2.14 -24.04 14.06
CA ILE A 532 -2.19 -23.48 12.70
C ILE A 532 -2.74 -22.06 12.71
N GLN A 533 -3.83 -21.81 13.45
CA GLN A 533 -4.43 -20.49 13.58
C GLN A 533 -3.46 -19.46 14.16
N ARG A 534 -2.67 -19.81 15.19
CA ARG A 534 -1.61 -18.93 15.72
C ARG A 534 -0.55 -18.56 14.71
N THR A 535 -0.32 -19.41 13.72
CA THR A 535 0.64 -19.15 12.64
C THR A 535 0.07 -18.22 11.58
N LEU A 536 -1.22 -18.39 11.25
CA LEU A 536 -1.89 -17.66 10.16
C LEU A 536 -2.47 -16.30 10.59
N LEU A 537 -2.99 -16.22 11.82
CA LEU A 537 -3.67 -15.03 12.33
C LEU A 537 -2.84 -13.73 12.26
N PRO A 538 -1.50 -13.70 12.44
CA PRO A 538 -0.77 -12.44 12.30
C PRO A 538 -0.94 -11.82 10.90
N VAL A 539 -0.88 -12.66 9.86
CA VAL A 539 -0.99 -12.21 8.48
C VAL A 539 -2.46 -11.87 8.15
N LEU A 540 -3.40 -12.71 8.58
CA LEU A 540 -4.84 -12.46 8.41
C LEU A 540 -5.29 -11.15 9.07
N LEU A 541 -4.80 -10.84 10.27
CA LEU A 541 -5.09 -9.57 10.96
C LEU A 541 -4.62 -8.36 10.16
N GLY A 542 -3.51 -8.47 9.43
CA GLY A 542 -3.08 -7.44 8.49
C GLY A 542 -4.05 -7.26 7.34
N TRP A 543 -4.44 -8.35 6.68
CA TRP A 543 -5.40 -8.30 5.58
C TRP A 543 -6.79 -7.80 6.00
N PHE A 544 -7.23 -8.14 7.22
CA PHE A 544 -8.45 -7.60 7.81
C PHE A 544 -8.31 -6.10 8.08
N ALA A 545 -7.21 -5.63 8.67
CA ALA A 545 -6.97 -4.21 8.92
C ALA A 545 -6.98 -3.39 7.61
N ASP A 546 -6.50 -3.97 6.52
CA ASP A 546 -6.48 -3.33 5.20
C ASP A 546 -7.82 -3.38 4.44
N SER A 547 -8.87 -3.94 5.05
CA SER A 547 -10.17 -4.15 4.41
C SER A 547 -11.20 -3.06 4.73
N ALA A 548 -12.47 -3.33 4.40
CA ALA A 548 -13.59 -2.44 4.72
C ALA A 548 -14.06 -2.55 6.17
N ASP A 549 -14.07 -3.77 6.72
CA ASP A 549 -14.57 -4.05 8.05
C ASP A 549 -13.71 -5.11 8.75
N PRO A 550 -12.62 -4.70 9.45
CA PRO A 550 -11.72 -5.61 10.13
C PRO A 550 -12.39 -6.46 11.21
N ASP A 551 -13.31 -5.85 11.98
CA ASP A 551 -14.04 -6.52 13.05
C ASP A 551 -14.96 -7.62 12.50
N ALA A 552 -15.74 -7.31 11.46
CA ALA A 552 -16.60 -8.29 10.80
C ALA A 552 -15.79 -9.40 10.13
N GLY A 553 -14.66 -9.05 9.49
CA GLY A 553 -13.71 -10.00 8.92
C GLY A 553 -13.25 -11.05 9.93
N LEU A 554 -12.77 -10.60 11.09
CA LEU A 554 -12.29 -11.48 12.15
C LEU A 554 -13.41 -12.34 12.75
N LEU A 555 -14.60 -11.76 12.98
CA LEU A 555 -15.77 -12.50 13.46
C LEU A 555 -16.19 -13.59 12.46
N ASN A 556 -16.31 -13.25 11.19
CA ASN A 556 -16.73 -14.18 10.14
C ASN A 556 -15.68 -15.29 9.94
N PHE A 557 -14.39 -14.95 10.04
CA PHE A 557 -13.31 -15.93 9.99
C PHE A 557 -13.37 -16.93 11.15
N ARG A 558 -13.68 -16.43 12.36
CA ARG A 558 -13.96 -17.31 13.50
C ARG A 558 -15.11 -18.27 13.21
N LYS A 559 -16.25 -17.75 12.74
CA LYS A 559 -17.44 -18.58 12.46
C LYS A 559 -17.15 -19.66 11.40
N VAL A 560 -16.46 -19.31 10.31
CA VAL A 560 -16.04 -20.28 9.28
C VAL A 560 -15.08 -21.32 9.87
N SER A 561 -14.11 -20.87 10.68
CA SER A 561 -13.17 -21.76 11.36
C SER A 561 -13.81 -22.65 12.42
N ASP A 562 -14.94 -22.26 13.00
CA ASP A 562 -15.72 -23.10 13.91
C ASP A 562 -16.56 -24.13 13.16
N ALA A 563 -17.12 -23.76 12.00
CA ALA A 563 -17.85 -24.67 11.12
C ALA A 563 -16.94 -25.72 10.45
N LEU A 564 -15.76 -25.32 9.97
CA LEU A 564 -14.85 -26.16 9.18
C LEU A 564 -13.57 -26.57 9.90
N GLY A 565 -13.25 -26.03 11.08
CA GLY A 565 -11.92 -26.24 11.69
C GLY A 565 -11.59 -27.68 12.08
N LYS A 566 -12.53 -28.62 11.99
CA LYS A 566 -12.31 -30.07 12.15
C LYS A 566 -12.03 -30.79 10.83
N THR A 567 -12.20 -30.13 9.68
CA THR A 567 -11.98 -30.74 8.36
C THR A 567 -10.50 -30.63 7.97
N PRO A 568 -9.78 -31.75 7.72
CA PRO A 568 -8.35 -31.70 7.45
C PRO A 568 -7.96 -30.91 6.18
N TRP A 569 -8.84 -30.87 5.18
CA TRP A 569 -8.58 -30.15 3.93
C TRP A 569 -8.60 -28.64 4.12
N TYR A 570 -9.50 -28.09 4.95
CA TYR A 570 -9.61 -26.65 5.19
C TYR A 570 -8.35 -26.10 5.86
N LEU A 571 -7.86 -26.79 6.89
CA LEU A 571 -6.62 -26.38 7.57
C LEU A 571 -5.38 -26.53 6.69
N ARG A 572 -5.38 -27.47 5.74
CA ARG A 572 -4.32 -27.58 4.72
C ARG A 572 -4.40 -26.44 3.72
N LEU A 573 -5.57 -26.16 3.17
CA LEU A 573 -5.82 -25.05 2.24
C LEU A 573 -5.26 -23.74 2.81
N LEU A 574 -5.63 -23.37 4.04
CA LEU A 574 -5.17 -22.12 4.65
C LEU A 574 -3.67 -22.07 4.94
N ARG A 575 -3.03 -23.22 5.17
CA ARG A 575 -1.60 -23.28 5.52
C ARG A 575 -0.70 -23.38 4.29
N ASP A 576 -1.14 -24.14 3.30
CA ASP A 576 -0.34 -24.54 2.15
C ASP A 576 -0.60 -23.61 0.95
N GLU A 577 -1.76 -22.94 0.89
CA GLU A 577 -2.13 -21.95 -0.15
C GLU A 577 -2.36 -20.57 0.45
N GLY A 578 -1.29 -19.76 0.55
CA GLY A 578 -1.36 -18.40 1.11
C GLY A 578 -2.37 -17.48 0.40
N ALA A 579 -2.51 -17.62 -0.92
CA ALA A 579 -3.49 -16.87 -1.71
C ALA A 579 -4.94 -17.17 -1.31
N ALA A 580 -5.25 -18.43 -0.97
CA ALA A 580 -6.59 -18.80 -0.51
C ALA A 580 -6.93 -18.16 0.84
N ALA A 581 -5.94 -18.05 1.74
CA ALA A 581 -6.10 -17.37 3.02
C ALA A 581 -6.29 -15.85 2.84
N GLU A 582 -5.56 -15.23 1.91
CA GLU A 582 -5.73 -13.80 1.58
C GLU A 582 -7.11 -13.53 0.98
N ASN A 583 -7.51 -14.31 -0.03
CA ASN A 583 -8.82 -14.23 -0.65
C ASN A 583 -9.94 -14.38 0.39
N LEU A 584 -9.82 -15.35 1.30
CA LEU A 584 -10.75 -15.54 2.40
C LEU A 584 -10.80 -14.29 3.29
N ALA A 585 -9.65 -13.72 3.67
CA ALA A 585 -9.64 -12.53 4.50
C ALA A 585 -10.36 -11.34 3.83
N ARG A 586 -10.08 -11.07 2.54
CA ARG A 586 -10.73 -10.02 1.75
C ARG A 586 -12.24 -10.22 1.66
N VAL A 587 -12.68 -11.42 1.31
CA VAL A 587 -14.11 -11.74 1.16
C VAL A 587 -14.87 -11.60 2.48
N LEU A 588 -14.27 -12.05 3.60
CA LEU A 588 -14.93 -12.03 4.91
C LEU A 588 -15.14 -10.63 5.49
N SER A 589 -14.36 -9.68 5.00
CA SER A 589 -14.24 -8.32 5.53
C SER A 589 -14.72 -7.23 4.58
N ALA A 590 -15.15 -7.59 3.36
CA ALA A 590 -15.64 -6.66 2.36
C ALA A 590 -17.10 -6.22 2.54
N GLY A 591 -17.88 -6.94 3.36
CA GLY A 591 -19.32 -6.66 3.50
C GLY A 591 -20.11 -7.80 4.13
N ARG A 592 -21.42 -7.83 3.85
CA ARG A 592 -22.34 -8.84 4.39
C ARG A 592 -22.69 -9.95 3.40
N LEU A 593 -22.90 -9.63 2.12
CA LEU A 593 -23.46 -10.61 1.17
C LEU A 593 -22.60 -11.87 1.04
N ALA A 594 -21.32 -11.72 0.70
CA ALA A 594 -20.45 -12.88 0.47
C ALA A 594 -20.23 -13.71 1.74
N PRO A 595 -19.96 -13.12 2.93
CA PRO A 595 -19.90 -13.89 4.18
C PRO A 595 -21.20 -14.60 4.52
N ASP A 596 -22.34 -13.96 4.30
CA ASP A 596 -23.65 -14.55 4.56
C ASP A 596 -23.96 -15.73 3.61
N LEU A 597 -23.51 -15.67 2.35
CA LEU A 597 -23.60 -16.80 1.42
C LEU A 597 -22.68 -17.94 1.85
N LEU A 598 -21.44 -17.61 2.23
CA LEU A 598 -20.45 -18.59 2.68
C LEU A 598 -20.88 -19.29 3.96
N MET A 599 -21.50 -18.57 4.91
CA MET A 599 -21.90 -19.18 6.17
C MET A 599 -23.03 -20.21 6.03
N ARG A 600 -23.78 -20.13 4.93
CA ARG A 600 -24.80 -21.10 4.55
C ARG A 600 -24.25 -22.26 3.72
N ALA A 601 -23.03 -22.14 3.19
CA ALA A 601 -22.32 -23.19 2.45
C ALA A 601 -20.80 -23.10 2.72
N PRO A 602 -20.33 -23.39 3.94
CA PRO A 602 -18.93 -23.18 4.32
C PRO A 602 -17.94 -23.92 3.41
N GLU A 603 -18.32 -25.07 2.87
CA GLU A 603 -17.53 -25.85 1.90
C GLU A 603 -17.12 -25.03 0.66
N ALA A 604 -17.84 -23.96 0.32
CA ALA A 604 -17.50 -23.04 -0.77
C ALA A 604 -16.18 -22.29 -0.53
N VAL A 605 -15.59 -22.32 0.67
CA VAL A 605 -14.22 -21.84 0.93
C VAL A 605 -13.21 -22.49 -0.02
N ALA A 606 -13.44 -23.74 -0.45
CA ALA A 606 -12.57 -24.43 -1.39
C ALA A 606 -12.43 -23.71 -2.75
N LEU A 607 -13.39 -22.85 -3.12
CA LEU A 607 -13.34 -22.04 -4.35
C LEU A 607 -12.33 -20.89 -4.30
N LEU A 608 -11.84 -20.54 -3.11
CA LEU A 608 -10.92 -19.42 -2.90
C LEU A 608 -9.46 -19.77 -3.19
N GLY A 609 -9.14 -21.06 -3.33
CA GLY A 609 -7.82 -21.57 -3.73
C GLY A 609 -7.78 -22.08 -5.17
N ASP A 610 -6.63 -22.62 -5.57
CA ASP A 610 -6.33 -23.02 -6.95
C ASP A 610 -6.81 -24.45 -7.30
N GLY A 611 -7.56 -25.11 -6.43
CA GLY A 611 -7.95 -26.52 -6.55
C GLY A 611 -8.84 -26.86 -7.75
N ASP A 612 -9.13 -28.17 -7.90
CA ASP A 612 -9.79 -28.87 -9.04
C ASP A 612 -11.18 -28.34 -9.51
N GLY A 613 -11.68 -27.25 -8.93
CA GLY A 613 -13.00 -26.64 -9.18
C GLY A 613 -12.99 -25.35 -10.02
N GLY A 614 -11.87 -25.01 -10.67
CA GLY A 614 -11.74 -23.83 -11.55
C GLY A 614 -11.60 -22.48 -10.82
N GLY A 615 -11.27 -22.49 -9.53
CA GLY A 615 -11.02 -21.30 -8.72
C GLY A 615 -12.18 -20.29 -8.69
N LEU A 616 -11.85 -19.01 -8.71
CA LEU A 616 -12.84 -17.92 -8.66
C LEU A 616 -13.45 -17.54 -10.01
N ALA A 617 -13.01 -18.14 -11.13
CA ALA A 617 -13.55 -17.82 -12.45
C ALA A 617 -15.05 -18.20 -12.54
N PRO A 618 -15.96 -17.25 -12.87
CA PRO A 618 -17.37 -17.57 -13.04
C PRO A 618 -17.60 -18.59 -14.16
N ARG A 619 -18.59 -19.46 -13.96
CA ARG A 619 -18.98 -20.47 -14.95
C ARG A 619 -20.04 -19.90 -15.89
N GLY A 620 -19.97 -20.26 -17.18
CA GLY A 620 -20.99 -19.87 -18.17
C GLY A 620 -22.30 -20.66 -18.02
N ARG A 621 -23.34 -20.22 -18.73
CA ARG A 621 -24.70 -20.79 -18.69
C ARG A 621 -24.80 -22.31 -18.85
N ALA A 622 -24.24 -22.87 -19.92
CA ALA A 622 -24.43 -24.30 -20.25
C ALA A 622 -24.01 -25.27 -19.12
N PRO A 623 -22.80 -25.19 -18.53
CA PRO A 623 -22.41 -26.07 -17.43
C PRO A 623 -23.22 -25.82 -16.14
N LEU A 624 -23.68 -24.59 -15.90
CA LEU A 624 -24.57 -24.27 -14.77
C LEU A 624 -25.94 -24.92 -14.94
N GLU A 625 -26.53 -24.78 -16.12
CA GLU A 625 -27.83 -25.34 -16.47
C GLU A 625 -27.81 -26.88 -16.39
N GLN A 626 -26.75 -27.50 -16.91
CA GLN A 626 -26.57 -28.95 -16.82
C GLN A 626 -26.55 -29.45 -15.36
N GLU A 627 -25.82 -28.77 -14.48
CA GLU A 627 -25.74 -29.11 -13.05
C GLU A 627 -27.09 -28.93 -12.35
N ILE A 628 -27.74 -27.78 -12.58
CA ILE A 628 -29.05 -27.47 -11.99
C ILE A 628 -30.09 -28.49 -12.45
N LEU A 629 -30.16 -28.79 -13.75
CA LEU A 629 -31.11 -29.78 -14.27
C LEU A 629 -30.83 -31.18 -13.71
N ALA A 630 -29.56 -31.55 -13.52
CA ALA A 630 -29.21 -32.81 -12.86
C ALA A 630 -29.66 -32.85 -11.39
N ALA A 631 -29.52 -31.73 -10.67
CA ALA A 631 -30.00 -31.61 -9.29
C ALA A 631 -31.54 -31.69 -9.21
N VAL A 632 -32.23 -30.98 -10.10
CA VAL A 632 -33.70 -31.00 -10.24
C VAL A 632 -34.20 -32.42 -10.53
N ARG A 633 -33.54 -33.16 -11.42
CA ARG A 633 -33.92 -34.55 -11.75
C ARG A 633 -33.89 -35.48 -10.55
N ARG A 634 -32.94 -35.30 -9.62
CA ARG A 634 -32.77 -36.18 -8.44
C ARG A 634 -33.72 -35.87 -7.29
N ALA A 635 -34.31 -34.67 -7.26
CA ALA A 635 -35.18 -34.25 -6.16
C ALA A 635 -36.61 -34.77 -6.33
N GLU A 636 -37.31 -34.97 -5.21
CA GLU A 636 -38.73 -35.39 -5.18
C GLU A 636 -39.65 -34.17 -5.14
N GLY A 637 -40.46 -34.00 -6.20
CA GLY A 637 -41.39 -32.88 -6.35
C GLY A 637 -40.76 -31.53 -6.67
N ALA A 638 -41.59 -30.53 -7.00
CA ALA A 638 -41.12 -29.21 -7.42
C ALA A 638 -40.39 -28.43 -6.32
N ALA A 639 -40.87 -28.48 -5.07
CA ALA A 639 -40.30 -27.68 -3.98
C ALA A 639 -38.86 -28.09 -3.62
N GLN A 640 -38.58 -29.39 -3.53
CA GLN A 640 -37.22 -29.89 -3.26
C GLN A 640 -36.29 -29.62 -4.45
N ALA A 641 -36.81 -29.77 -5.68
CA ALA A 641 -36.06 -29.47 -6.89
C ALA A 641 -35.63 -28.00 -6.99
N VAL A 642 -36.53 -27.07 -6.68
CA VAL A 642 -36.20 -25.63 -6.64
C VAL A 642 -35.23 -25.33 -5.50
N THR A 643 -35.37 -25.98 -4.34
CA THR A 643 -34.39 -25.87 -3.24
C THR A 643 -32.99 -26.30 -3.70
N ALA A 644 -32.88 -27.39 -4.45
CA ALA A 644 -31.59 -27.85 -4.99
C ALA A 644 -31.01 -26.85 -6.00
N ALA A 645 -31.85 -26.29 -6.90
CA ALA A 645 -31.43 -25.25 -7.83
C ALA A 645 -30.93 -23.98 -7.11
N ARG A 646 -31.62 -23.56 -6.03
CA ARG A 646 -31.20 -22.44 -5.18
C ARG A 646 -29.87 -22.70 -4.46
N GLY A 647 -29.59 -23.94 -4.08
CA GLY A 647 -28.30 -24.35 -3.53
C GLY A 647 -27.13 -24.13 -4.51
N VAL A 648 -27.30 -24.52 -5.78
CA VAL A 648 -26.31 -24.24 -6.84
C VAL A 648 -26.18 -22.73 -7.05
N ARG A 649 -27.31 -22.00 -7.11
CA ARG A 649 -27.32 -20.54 -7.20
C ARG A 649 -26.53 -19.87 -6.08
N ARG A 650 -26.73 -20.27 -4.82
CA ARG A 650 -26.00 -19.72 -3.67
C ARG A 650 -24.49 -19.86 -3.82
N ARG A 651 -24.02 -21.06 -4.18
CA ARG A 651 -22.59 -21.36 -4.34
C ARG A 651 -21.96 -20.52 -5.46
N GLU A 652 -22.61 -20.41 -6.60
CA GLU A 652 -22.07 -19.70 -7.76
C GLU A 652 -22.23 -18.18 -7.63
N LEU A 653 -23.24 -17.71 -6.90
CA LEU A 653 -23.34 -16.31 -6.50
C LEU A 653 -22.21 -15.93 -5.54
N PHE A 654 -21.86 -16.81 -4.59
CA PHE A 654 -20.68 -16.64 -3.75
C PHE A 654 -19.40 -16.59 -4.58
N ARG A 655 -19.20 -17.53 -5.51
CA ARG A 655 -18.03 -17.51 -6.42
C ARG A 655 -17.90 -16.17 -7.14
N THR A 656 -19.00 -15.70 -7.72
CA THR A 656 -19.03 -14.42 -8.46
C THR A 656 -18.78 -13.22 -7.55
N ALA A 657 -19.35 -13.19 -6.35
CA ALA A 657 -19.11 -12.13 -5.37
C ALA A 657 -17.67 -12.13 -4.84
N ALA A 658 -17.11 -13.30 -4.58
CA ALA A 658 -15.73 -13.45 -4.14
C ALA A 658 -14.74 -13.01 -5.23
N ALA A 659 -14.97 -13.39 -6.48
CA ALA A 659 -14.16 -12.95 -7.62
C ALA A 659 -14.21 -11.43 -7.82
N ASP A 660 -15.39 -10.82 -7.69
CA ASP A 660 -15.58 -9.38 -7.77
C ASP A 660 -14.85 -8.63 -6.64
N ILE A 661 -15.00 -9.08 -5.40
CA ILE A 661 -14.32 -8.50 -4.24
C ILE A 661 -12.79 -8.62 -4.41
N VAL A 662 -12.28 -9.80 -4.72
CA VAL A 662 -10.83 -10.01 -4.87
C VAL A 662 -10.28 -9.17 -6.04
N GLY A 663 -10.97 -9.13 -7.18
CA GLY A 663 -10.57 -8.30 -8.32
C GLY A 663 -10.62 -6.80 -8.05
N SER A 664 -11.60 -6.34 -7.25
CA SER A 664 -11.73 -4.93 -6.87
C SER A 664 -10.70 -4.49 -5.83
N TYR A 665 -10.31 -5.35 -4.90
CA TYR A 665 -9.32 -5.03 -3.86
C TYR A 665 -7.88 -5.19 -4.36
N GLY A 666 -7.65 -6.17 -5.24
CA GLY A 666 -6.31 -6.65 -5.56
C GLY A 666 -5.69 -7.45 -4.41
N THR A 667 -4.64 -8.19 -4.74
CA THR A 667 -3.75 -8.90 -3.81
C THR A 667 -2.32 -8.42 -4.02
N GLU A 668 -1.40 -8.78 -3.12
CA GLU A 668 0.02 -8.47 -3.31
C GLU A 668 0.59 -9.06 -4.61
N ALA A 669 0.07 -10.23 -5.03
CA ALA A 669 0.49 -10.90 -6.25
C ALA A 669 -0.24 -10.39 -7.51
N GLN A 670 -1.45 -9.89 -7.36
CA GLN A 670 -2.30 -9.41 -8.45
C GLN A 670 -2.97 -8.08 -8.05
N PRO A 671 -2.32 -6.93 -8.32
CA PRO A 671 -2.89 -5.62 -8.04
C PRO A 671 -4.25 -5.43 -8.74
N ALA A 672 -5.11 -4.59 -8.17
CA ALA A 672 -6.40 -4.26 -8.77
C ALA A 672 -6.21 -3.66 -10.18
N GLU A 673 -7.03 -4.10 -11.14
CA GLU A 673 -7.00 -3.58 -12.52
C GLU A 673 -7.41 -2.09 -12.56
N ALA A 674 -6.76 -1.29 -13.40
CA ALA A 674 -7.12 0.13 -13.53
C ALA A 674 -8.45 0.33 -14.27
N ASP A 675 -8.70 -0.47 -15.32
CA ASP A 675 -9.99 -0.51 -16.02
C ASP A 675 -10.93 -1.51 -15.37
N GLN A 676 -12.06 -1.01 -14.87
CA GLN A 676 -13.04 -1.78 -14.12
C GLN A 676 -14.22 -2.23 -14.98
N GLY A 677 -14.25 -1.84 -16.25
CA GLY A 677 -15.27 -2.26 -17.20
C GLY A 677 -15.36 -3.77 -17.40
N PRO A 678 -14.25 -4.47 -17.70
CA PRO A 678 -14.25 -5.93 -17.86
C PRO A 678 -14.79 -6.69 -16.64
N LEU A 679 -14.53 -6.17 -15.43
CA LEU A 679 -15.06 -6.73 -14.18
C LEU A 679 -16.58 -6.59 -14.10
N VAL A 680 -17.12 -5.41 -14.44
CA VAL A 680 -18.57 -5.15 -14.48
C VAL A 680 -19.26 -6.09 -15.47
N ASP A 681 -18.72 -6.27 -16.66
CA ASP A 681 -19.30 -7.15 -17.68
C ASP A 681 -19.26 -8.62 -17.25
N ARG A 682 -18.16 -9.05 -16.63
CA ARG A 682 -18.02 -10.40 -16.08
C ARG A 682 -19.06 -10.69 -15.00
N VAL A 683 -19.27 -9.77 -14.07
CA VAL A 683 -20.29 -9.89 -13.02
C VAL A 683 -21.70 -9.91 -13.64
N GLY A 684 -21.99 -8.98 -14.56
CA GLY A 684 -23.26 -8.90 -15.27
C GLY A 684 -23.63 -10.21 -15.96
N ALA A 685 -22.71 -10.72 -16.78
CA ALA A 685 -22.88 -11.97 -17.50
C ALA A 685 -23.03 -13.17 -16.55
N ALA A 686 -22.19 -13.29 -15.53
CA ALA A 686 -22.25 -14.40 -14.58
C ALA A 686 -23.57 -14.44 -13.80
N VAL A 687 -24.06 -13.29 -13.33
CA VAL A 687 -25.34 -13.21 -12.59
C VAL A 687 -26.52 -13.47 -13.54
N SER A 688 -26.47 -13.00 -14.79
CA SER A 688 -27.48 -13.30 -15.82
C SER A 688 -27.52 -14.79 -16.18
N ASP A 689 -26.37 -15.39 -16.52
CA ASP A 689 -26.27 -16.82 -16.84
C ASP A 689 -26.77 -17.70 -15.69
N LEU A 690 -26.39 -17.36 -14.46
CA LEU A 690 -26.86 -18.07 -13.28
C LEU A 690 -28.36 -17.92 -13.07
N THR A 691 -28.92 -16.75 -13.35
CA THR A 691 -30.36 -16.48 -13.26
C THR A 691 -31.12 -17.26 -14.34
N ALA A 692 -30.65 -17.26 -15.59
CA ALA A 692 -31.20 -18.06 -16.69
C ALA A 692 -31.21 -19.56 -16.36
N ALA A 693 -30.07 -20.11 -15.91
CA ALA A 693 -29.95 -21.52 -15.52
C ALA A 693 -30.88 -21.87 -14.34
N THR A 694 -31.05 -20.96 -13.37
CA THR A 694 -32.00 -21.12 -12.25
C THR A 694 -33.45 -21.16 -12.75
N LEU A 695 -33.82 -20.28 -13.68
CA LEU A 695 -35.17 -20.26 -14.28
C LEU A 695 -35.43 -21.51 -15.12
N ALA A 696 -34.46 -21.99 -15.90
CA ALA A 696 -34.57 -23.24 -16.67
C ALA A 696 -34.80 -24.45 -15.74
N GLY A 697 -34.02 -24.55 -14.66
CA GLY A 697 -34.21 -25.59 -13.63
C GLY A 697 -35.57 -25.53 -12.95
N THR A 698 -36.02 -24.32 -12.60
CA THR A 698 -37.34 -24.10 -11.96
C THR A 698 -38.48 -24.45 -12.91
N LEU A 699 -38.39 -24.02 -14.17
CA LEU A 699 -39.35 -24.38 -15.21
C LEU A 699 -39.44 -25.90 -15.34
N ARG A 700 -38.30 -26.59 -15.43
CA ARG A 700 -38.28 -28.05 -15.53
C ARG A 700 -38.86 -28.73 -14.29
N ALA A 701 -38.59 -28.20 -13.09
CA ALA A 701 -39.13 -28.72 -11.84
C ALA A 701 -40.66 -28.62 -11.80
N VAL A 702 -41.21 -27.46 -12.15
CA VAL A 702 -42.65 -27.21 -12.14
C VAL A 702 -43.37 -28.01 -13.23
N VAL A 703 -42.81 -28.08 -14.44
CA VAL A 703 -43.38 -28.86 -15.53
C VAL A 703 -43.42 -30.35 -15.18
N ARG A 704 -42.34 -30.88 -14.59
CA ARG A 704 -42.27 -32.29 -14.18
C ARG A 704 -43.30 -32.66 -13.13
N ASP A 705 -43.50 -31.78 -12.16
CA ASP A 705 -44.43 -32.00 -11.05
C ASP A 705 -45.90 -31.96 -11.51
N GLY A 706 -46.23 -31.08 -12.45
CA GLY A 706 -47.60 -30.93 -12.95
C GLY A 706 -47.97 -31.78 -14.17
N TRP A 707 -47.02 -32.08 -15.05
CA TRP A 707 -47.28 -32.65 -16.39
C TRP A 707 -46.24 -33.70 -16.84
N GLY A 708 -45.32 -34.13 -15.96
CA GLY A 708 -44.27 -35.06 -16.33
C GLY A 708 -43.28 -34.46 -17.35
N ASP A 709 -43.03 -35.14 -18.46
CA ASP A 709 -41.97 -34.68 -19.37
C ASP A 709 -42.40 -33.57 -20.33
N THR A 710 -43.70 -33.46 -20.63
CA THR A 710 -44.20 -32.61 -21.71
C THR A 710 -45.38 -31.76 -21.25
N LEU A 711 -45.20 -30.44 -21.28
CA LEU A 711 -46.27 -29.46 -21.07
C LEU A 711 -47.19 -29.43 -22.32
N PRO A 712 -48.53 -29.27 -22.19
CA PRO A 712 -49.48 -29.18 -23.31
C PRO A 712 -49.27 -27.96 -24.22
N THR A 713 -48.33 -27.07 -23.87
CA THR A 713 -47.93 -25.91 -24.66
C THR A 713 -46.40 -25.84 -24.73
N ARG A 714 -45.84 -25.36 -25.84
CA ARG A 714 -44.46 -24.85 -25.86
C ARG A 714 -44.41 -23.59 -25.02
N PHE A 715 -43.34 -23.39 -24.25
CA PHE A 715 -43.23 -22.31 -23.29
C PHE A 715 -41.83 -21.72 -23.32
N ALA A 716 -41.73 -20.40 -23.44
CA ALA A 716 -40.47 -19.67 -23.49
C ALA A 716 -40.51 -18.48 -22.51
N ILE A 717 -39.37 -18.22 -21.90
CA ILE A 717 -39.12 -17.08 -21.01
C ILE A 717 -38.15 -16.17 -21.74
N ILE A 718 -38.58 -14.93 -21.95
CA ILE A 718 -37.78 -13.88 -22.60
C ILE A 718 -37.28 -12.95 -21.51
N GLY A 719 -35.97 -12.87 -21.33
CA GLY A 719 -35.34 -11.89 -20.44
C GLY A 719 -35.47 -10.49 -21.01
N MET A 720 -35.73 -9.53 -20.13
CA MET A 720 -35.91 -8.11 -20.44
C MET A 720 -34.98 -7.27 -19.57
N GLY A 721 -34.96 -5.95 -19.81
CA GLY A 721 -34.20 -5.00 -18.99
C GLY A 721 -32.73 -5.39 -18.82
N ARG A 722 -32.22 -5.31 -17.60
CA ARG A 722 -30.83 -5.70 -17.29
C ARG A 722 -30.60 -7.20 -17.37
N PHE A 723 -31.65 -8.02 -17.28
CA PHE A 723 -31.52 -9.47 -17.38
C PHE A 723 -31.17 -9.89 -18.81
N GLY A 724 -32.02 -9.52 -19.76
CA GLY A 724 -31.76 -9.76 -21.17
C GLY A 724 -30.56 -8.96 -21.73
N GLY A 725 -30.17 -7.87 -21.04
CA GLY A 725 -28.95 -7.14 -21.35
C GLY A 725 -27.64 -7.74 -20.82
N HIS A 726 -27.66 -8.87 -20.10
CA HIS A 726 -26.47 -9.44 -19.43
C HIS A 726 -25.79 -8.47 -18.43
N GLU A 727 -26.62 -7.68 -17.75
CA GLU A 727 -26.19 -6.54 -16.92
C GLU A 727 -26.72 -6.63 -15.49
N LEU A 728 -27.12 -7.82 -15.02
CA LEU A 728 -27.61 -8.00 -13.66
C LEU A 728 -26.50 -7.75 -12.62
N GLY A 729 -26.81 -6.94 -11.62
CA GLY A 729 -26.07 -6.90 -10.36
C GLY A 729 -26.66 -7.85 -9.31
N TYR A 730 -25.97 -8.05 -8.20
CA TYR A 730 -26.37 -8.97 -7.11
C TYR A 730 -27.77 -8.75 -6.52
N GLY A 731 -28.28 -7.52 -6.58
CA GLY A 731 -29.59 -7.14 -6.06
C GLY A 731 -30.66 -6.95 -7.14
N SER A 732 -30.45 -7.48 -8.35
CA SER A 732 -31.37 -7.27 -9.48
C SER A 732 -32.48 -8.32 -9.50
N ASP A 733 -33.65 -7.88 -9.93
CA ASP A 733 -34.79 -8.76 -10.24
C ASP A 733 -34.61 -9.40 -11.63
N ALA A 734 -35.36 -10.47 -11.88
CA ALA A 734 -35.45 -11.09 -13.20
C ALA A 734 -36.65 -10.51 -13.97
N ASP A 735 -36.40 -9.44 -14.74
CA ASP A 735 -37.38 -8.87 -15.67
C ASP A 735 -37.61 -9.84 -16.84
N VAL A 736 -38.85 -10.31 -17.04
CA VAL A 736 -39.16 -11.32 -18.06
C VAL A 736 -40.52 -11.10 -18.75
N LEU A 737 -40.66 -11.66 -19.96
CA LEU A 737 -41.93 -11.93 -20.62
C LEU A 737 -42.13 -13.44 -20.74
N PHE A 738 -43.38 -13.89 -20.59
CA PHE A 738 -43.75 -15.29 -20.81
C PHE A 738 -44.50 -15.43 -22.12
N VAL A 739 -44.03 -16.36 -22.95
CA VAL A 739 -44.59 -16.66 -24.27
C VAL A 739 -44.93 -18.13 -24.29
N HIS A 740 -46.10 -18.48 -24.82
CA HIS A 740 -46.45 -19.88 -25.04
C HIS A 740 -47.08 -20.10 -26.42
N GLU A 741 -47.14 -21.35 -26.84
CA GLU A 741 -47.85 -21.77 -28.05
C GLU A 741 -48.48 -23.14 -27.81
N PRO A 742 -49.81 -23.32 -27.98
CA PRO A 742 -50.44 -24.63 -27.84
C PRO A 742 -49.75 -25.66 -28.74
N ARG A 743 -49.56 -26.89 -28.24
CA ARG A 743 -49.08 -27.98 -29.10
C ARG A 743 -50.20 -28.44 -30.03
N ASP A 744 -49.81 -29.12 -31.12
CA ASP A 744 -50.77 -29.63 -32.09
C ASP A 744 -51.83 -30.53 -31.42
N GLY A 745 -53.10 -30.22 -31.66
CA GLY A 745 -54.23 -30.96 -31.09
C GLY A 745 -54.62 -30.60 -29.65
N VAL A 746 -53.92 -29.67 -29.00
CA VAL A 746 -54.27 -29.17 -27.66
C VAL A 746 -55.19 -27.94 -27.76
N ASP A 747 -56.23 -27.90 -26.94
CA ASP A 747 -57.14 -26.75 -26.84
C ASP A 747 -56.41 -25.48 -26.34
N GLU A 748 -56.75 -24.32 -26.92
CA GLU A 748 -56.06 -23.06 -26.59
C GLU A 748 -56.23 -22.65 -25.12
N ARG A 749 -57.40 -22.95 -24.52
CA ARG A 749 -57.68 -22.61 -23.13
C ARG A 749 -56.93 -23.55 -22.18
N GLU A 750 -56.92 -24.85 -22.48
CA GLU A 750 -56.10 -25.82 -21.72
C GLU A 750 -54.61 -25.42 -21.73
N ALA A 751 -54.08 -25.06 -22.89
CA ALA A 751 -52.71 -24.60 -23.04
C ALA A 751 -52.42 -23.32 -22.24
N ALA A 752 -53.33 -22.34 -22.28
CA ALA A 752 -53.19 -21.08 -21.55
C ALA A 752 -53.28 -21.27 -20.02
N ASP A 753 -54.20 -22.10 -19.54
CA ASP A 753 -54.34 -22.42 -18.12
C ASP A 753 -53.08 -23.14 -17.59
N ALA A 754 -52.52 -24.07 -18.38
CA ALA A 754 -51.27 -24.74 -18.05
C ALA A 754 -50.09 -23.75 -17.97
N ALA A 755 -49.94 -22.87 -18.96
CA ALA A 755 -48.92 -21.82 -18.96
C ALA A 755 -49.05 -20.88 -17.75
N GLY A 756 -50.28 -20.46 -17.43
CA GLY A 756 -50.56 -19.58 -16.28
C GLY A 756 -50.22 -20.24 -14.94
N LYS A 757 -50.49 -21.54 -14.81
CA LYS A 757 -50.12 -22.34 -13.63
C LYS A 757 -48.61 -22.47 -13.49
N VAL A 758 -47.88 -22.72 -14.59
CA VAL A 758 -46.40 -22.73 -14.58
C VAL A 758 -45.84 -21.41 -14.07
N VAL A 759 -46.29 -20.27 -14.61
CA VAL A 759 -45.81 -18.94 -14.19
C VAL A 759 -46.09 -18.71 -12.70
N SER A 760 -47.30 -19.05 -12.24
CA SER A 760 -47.71 -18.85 -10.84
C SER A 760 -46.86 -19.67 -9.88
N GLU A 761 -46.61 -20.95 -10.20
CA GLU A 761 -45.80 -21.84 -9.36
C GLU A 761 -44.32 -21.47 -9.37
N MET A 762 -43.75 -21.08 -10.52
CA MET A 762 -42.37 -20.60 -10.58
C MET A 762 -42.17 -19.38 -9.67
N ARG A 763 -43.08 -18.40 -9.74
CA ARG A 763 -43.02 -17.19 -8.89
C ARG A 763 -43.14 -17.55 -7.41
N ARG A 764 -44.07 -18.45 -7.06
CA ARG A 764 -44.29 -18.90 -5.68
C ARG A 764 -43.05 -19.60 -5.10
N LEU A 765 -42.46 -20.55 -5.83
CA LEU A 765 -41.35 -21.36 -5.34
C LEU A 765 -40.03 -20.57 -5.23
N LEU A 766 -39.74 -19.67 -6.17
CA LEU A 766 -38.51 -18.87 -6.14
C LEU A 766 -38.53 -17.74 -5.09
N GLN A 767 -39.72 -17.29 -4.70
CA GLN A 767 -39.91 -16.25 -3.68
C GLN A 767 -40.23 -16.82 -2.29
N GLN A 768 -40.40 -18.14 -2.16
CA GLN A 768 -40.67 -18.78 -0.89
C GLN A 768 -39.53 -18.48 0.10
N PRO A 769 -39.84 -18.10 1.36
CA PRO A 769 -38.84 -17.91 2.40
C PRO A 769 -37.98 -19.16 2.54
N SER A 770 -36.67 -19.00 2.45
CA SER A 770 -35.72 -20.09 2.59
C SER A 770 -34.39 -19.57 3.15
N ALA A 771 -33.42 -20.45 3.32
CA ALA A 771 -32.05 -20.04 3.67
C ALA A 771 -31.41 -19.17 2.57
N ASP A 772 -31.84 -19.28 1.32
CA ASP A 772 -31.27 -18.58 0.17
C ASP A 772 -31.94 -17.23 -0.12
N PRO A 773 -31.22 -16.25 -0.70
CA PRO A 773 -31.84 -15.03 -1.23
C PRO A 773 -32.99 -15.37 -2.19
N PRO A 774 -34.12 -14.65 -2.13
CA PRO A 774 -35.22 -14.84 -3.09
C PRO A 774 -34.79 -14.37 -4.49
N LEU A 775 -35.34 -15.01 -5.52
CA LEU A 775 -35.25 -14.52 -6.90
C LEU A 775 -36.62 -13.99 -7.31
N ILE A 776 -36.75 -12.67 -7.40
CA ILE A 776 -37.98 -12.00 -7.80
C ILE A 776 -38.08 -12.07 -9.32
N ILE A 777 -39.22 -12.54 -9.81
CA ILE A 777 -39.58 -12.52 -11.23
C ILE A 777 -40.53 -11.34 -11.43
N ASP A 778 -40.09 -10.35 -12.20
CA ASP A 778 -40.91 -9.19 -12.59
C ASP A 778 -41.36 -9.35 -14.04
N ALA A 779 -42.68 -9.34 -14.26
CA ALA A 779 -43.30 -9.37 -15.59
C ALA A 779 -43.98 -8.03 -15.92
N GLY A 780 -43.54 -6.93 -15.31
CA GLY A 780 -44.14 -5.60 -15.43
C GLY A 780 -44.00 -4.96 -16.81
N LEU A 781 -43.04 -5.40 -17.61
CA LEU A 781 -42.78 -4.92 -18.98
C LEU A 781 -43.65 -5.59 -20.05
N ARG A 782 -44.58 -6.48 -19.67
CA ARG A 782 -45.48 -7.14 -20.61
C ARG A 782 -46.52 -6.16 -21.19
N PRO A 783 -47.09 -6.46 -22.37
CA PRO A 783 -48.21 -5.71 -22.94
C PRO A 783 -49.29 -5.40 -21.90
N GLU A 784 -49.77 -4.16 -21.88
CA GLU A 784 -50.78 -3.66 -20.91
C GLU A 784 -50.31 -3.66 -19.43
N GLY A 785 -49.00 -3.87 -19.20
CA GLY A 785 -48.36 -3.80 -17.90
C GLY A 785 -49.01 -4.72 -16.87
N LYS A 786 -49.28 -4.20 -15.66
CA LYS A 786 -49.91 -4.97 -14.58
C LYS A 786 -51.34 -5.43 -14.89
N SER A 787 -52.02 -4.75 -15.83
CA SER A 787 -53.39 -5.06 -16.22
C SER A 787 -53.48 -6.12 -17.32
N GLY A 788 -52.37 -6.42 -18.00
CA GLY A 788 -52.30 -7.44 -19.04
C GLY A 788 -52.13 -8.86 -18.49
N PRO A 789 -52.45 -9.90 -19.28
CA PRO A 789 -52.23 -11.29 -18.91
C PRO A 789 -50.76 -11.58 -18.64
N LEU A 790 -50.45 -12.37 -17.62
CA LEU A 790 -49.06 -12.72 -17.23
C LEU A 790 -48.32 -13.53 -18.29
N VAL A 791 -49.05 -14.30 -19.09
CA VAL A 791 -48.52 -15.14 -20.17
C VAL A 791 -49.43 -15.01 -21.38
N ARG A 792 -48.83 -14.97 -22.58
CA ARG A 792 -49.54 -14.75 -23.85
C ARG A 792 -49.04 -15.70 -24.92
N THR A 793 -49.92 -16.00 -25.87
CA THR A 793 -49.52 -16.76 -27.06
C THR A 793 -48.63 -15.91 -27.97
N LEU A 794 -47.76 -16.54 -28.77
CA LEU A 794 -46.97 -15.81 -29.78
C LEU A 794 -47.89 -15.01 -30.74
N LYS A 795 -49.01 -15.61 -31.18
CA LYS A 795 -50.03 -14.94 -32.00
C LYS A 795 -50.65 -13.74 -31.30
N SER A 796 -50.87 -13.82 -29.99
CA SER A 796 -51.39 -12.69 -29.19
C SER A 796 -50.39 -11.54 -29.11
N TYR A 797 -49.08 -11.83 -28.98
CA TYR A 797 -48.04 -10.81 -29.09
C TYR A 797 -48.02 -10.17 -30.49
N GLU A 798 -48.08 -10.98 -31.55
CA GLU A 798 -48.09 -10.47 -32.94
C GLU A 798 -49.28 -9.54 -33.18
N ALA A 799 -50.49 -9.99 -32.81
CA ALA A 799 -51.71 -9.19 -32.96
C ALA A 799 -51.63 -7.89 -32.15
N TYR A 800 -51.02 -7.94 -30.96
CA TYR A 800 -50.88 -6.78 -30.11
C TYR A 800 -49.92 -5.75 -30.69
N TYR A 801 -48.68 -6.16 -31.00
CA TYR A 801 -47.68 -5.24 -31.50
C TYR A 801 -48.03 -4.68 -32.89
N ARG A 802 -48.76 -5.43 -33.72
CA ARG A 802 -49.26 -4.92 -35.00
C ARG A 802 -50.27 -3.77 -34.84
N ARG A 803 -51.07 -3.77 -33.77
CA ARG A 803 -52.23 -2.85 -33.62
C ARG A 803 -52.05 -1.75 -32.59
N TRP A 804 -51.31 -2.03 -31.51
CA TRP A 804 -51.28 -1.17 -30.31
C TRP A 804 -49.86 -0.94 -29.77
N SER A 805 -48.80 -1.29 -30.52
CA SER A 805 -47.43 -1.08 -30.06
C SER A 805 -47.16 0.39 -29.75
N LEU A 806 -46.62 0.63 -28.56
CA LEU A 806 -46.18 1.95 -28.12
C LEU A 806 -44.67 2.09 -28.32
N ALA A 807 -44.18 3.33 -28.54
CA ALA A 807 -42.77 3.59 -28.80
C ALA A 807 -41.85 3.13 -27.65
N TRP A 808 -42.32 3.24 -26.39
CA TRP A 808 -41.56 2.78 -25.21
C TRP A 808 -41.44 1.27 -25.11
N GLU A 809 -42.38 0.50 -25.68
CA GLU A 809 -42.30 -0.96 -25.70
C GLU A 809 -41.19 -1.40 -26.65
N SER A 810 -41.06 -0.72 -27.80
CA SER A 810 -39.94 -0.94 -28.73
C SER A 810 -38.59 -0.67 -28.07
N HIS A 811 -38.52 0.38 -27.23
CA HIS A 811 -37.35 0.70 -26.42
C HIS A 811 -37.02 -0.40 -25.40
N ALA A 812 -38.01 -0.97 -24.71
CA ALA A 812 -37.80 -2.08 -23.79
C ALA A 812 -37.40 -3.39 -24.50
N LEU A 813 -37.95 -3.65 -25.69
CA LEU A 813 -37.69 -4.83 -26.51
C LEU A 813 -36.25 -4.90 -27.08
N LEU A 814 -35.50 -3.80 -27.06
CA LEU A 814 -34.05 -3.83 -27.33
C LEU A 814 -33.29 -4.77 -26.38
N ARG A 815 -33.84 -5.05 -25.20
CA ARG A 815 -33.26 -5.97 -24.23
C ARG A 815 -33.82 -7.39 -24.32
N ALA A 816 -34.73 -7.69 -25.25
CA ALA A 816 -35.36 -9.00 -25.34
C ALA A 816 -34.37 -10.08 -25.78
N GLU A 817 -34.22 -11.12 -24.96
CA GLU A 817 -33.39 -12.30 -25.23
C GLU A 817 -34.04 -13.57 -24.69
N LEU A 818 -33.90 -14.71 -25.38
CA LEU A 818 -34.35 -16.01 -24.85
C LEU A 818 -33.46 -16.47 -23.68
N VAL A 819 -34.05 -16.61 -22.48
CA VAL A 819 -33.31 -17.01 -21.27
C VAL A 819 -33.63 -18.42 -20.78
N ALA A 820 -34.80 -18.97 -21.08
CA ALA A 820 -35.17 -20.35 -20.73
C ALA A 820 -36.40 -20.83 -21.52
N GLY A 821 -36.57 -22.15 -21.64
CA GLY A 821 -37.74 -22.78 -22.27
C GLY A 821 -37.48 -23.26 -23.70
N ASP A 822 -38.52 -23.26 -24.53
CA ASP A 822 -38.50 -23.76 -25.91
C ASP A 822 -37.72 -22.79 -26.84
N GLU A 823 -36.62 -23.30 -27.41
CA GLU A 823 -35.69 -22.48 -28.21
C GLU A 823 -36.31 -21.96 -29.51
N ASP A 824 -37.12 -22.78 -30.18
CA ASP A 824 -37.78 -22.41 -31.42
C ASP A 824 -38.82 -21.30 -31.18
N LEU A 825 -39.67 -21.46 -30.16
CA LEU A 825 -40.64 -20.45 -29.76
C LEU A 825 -39.95 -19.13 -29.37
N GLY A 826 -38.86 -19.21 -28.61
CA GLY A 826 -38.05 -18.06 -28.23
C GLY A 826 -37.48 -17.32 -29.45
N ARG A 827 -36.84 -18.05 -30.37
CA ARG A 827 -36.30 -17.48 -31.61
C ARG A 827 -37.37 -16.76 -32.43
N ARG A 828 -38.53 -17.39 -32.64
CA ARG A 828 -39.64 -16.77 -33.39
C ARG A 828 -40.22 -15.54 -32.68
N PHE A 829 -40.19 -15.51 -31.35
CA PHE A 829 -40.54 -14.28 -30.61
C PHE A 829 -39.54 -13.16 -30.89
N ILE A 830 -38.24 -13.47 -30.93
CA ILE A 830 -37.20 -12.49 -31.27
C ILE A 830 -37.39 -11.98 -32.71
N GLU A 831 -37.62 -12.88 -33.67
CA GLU A 831 -37.92 -12.52 -35.07
C GLU A 831 -39.17 -11.63 -35.19
N LEU A 832 -40.19 -11.86 -34.35
CA LEU A 832 -41.39 -11.04 -34.29
C LEU A 832 -41.10 -9.60 -33.83
N VAL A 833 -40.21 -9.41 -32.86
CA VAL A 833 -39.95 -8.09 -32.26
C VAL A 833 -38.78 -7.35 -32.91
N ASP A 834 -37.92 -8.02 -33.67
CA ASP A 834 -36.79 -7.43 -34.39
C ASP A 834 -37.16 -6.20 -35.25
N PRO A 835 -38.24 -6.24 -36.05
CA PRO A 835 -38.67 -5.07 -36.82
C PRO A 835 -39.15 -3.89 -35.96
N LEU A 836 -39.57 -4.13 -34.71
CA LEU A 836 -40.00 -3.09 -33.78
C LEU A 836 -38.81 -2.41 -33.13
N ARG A 837 -37.80 -3.20 -32.72
CA ARG A 837 -36.60 -2.69 -32.05
C ARG A 837 -35.52 -2.17 -33.01
N TYR A 838 -35.56 -2.56 -34.28
CA TYR A 838 -34.70 -2.05 -35.35
C TYR A 838 -35.53 -1.64 -36.58
N PRO A 839 -36.35 -0.58 -36.48
CA PRO A 839 -37.26 -0.18 -37.55
C PRO A 839 -36.52 0.16 -38.84
N ALA A 840 -37.05 -0.31 -39.98
CA ALA A 840 -36.52 0.00 -41.30
C ALA A 840 -36.60 1.52 -41.55
N GLY A 841 -35.46 2.16 -41.80
CA GLY A 841 -35.35 3.62 -41.94
C GLY A 841 -35.17 4.40 -40.63
N GLY A 842 -35.11 3.70 -39.49
CA GLY A 842 -34.87 4.31 -38.18
C GLY A 842 -36.13 4.86 -37.52
N LEU A 843 -36.00 5.25 -36.25
CA LEU A 843 -37.09 5.82 -35.46
C LEU A 843 -37.45 7.23 -35.93
N GLY A 844 -38.75 7.48 -36.19
CA GLY A 844 -39.25 8.81 -36.58
C GLY A 844 -39.20 9.84 -35.44
N GLU A 845 -39.12 11.13 -35.81
CA GLU A 845 -38.96 12.25 -34.87
C GLU A 845 -40.05 12.37 -33.80
N GLU A 846 -41.29 11.98 -34.11
CA GLU A 846 -42.39 11.99 -33.13
C GLU A 846 -42.16 10.96 -32.00
N ALA A 847 -41.74 9.75 -32.37
CA ALA A 847 -41.42 8.69 -31.41
C ALA A 847 -40.16 9.04 -30.59
N VAL A 848 -39.16 9.71 -31.19
CA VAL A 848 -38.01 10.25 -30.45
C VAL A 848 -38.47 11.23 -29.37
N ARG A 849 -39.38 12.17 -29.69
CA ARG A 849 -39.94 13.11 -28.71
C ARG A 849 -40.75 12.41 -27.63
N GLU A 850 -41.50 11.37 -27.97
CA GLU A 850 -42.24 10.57 -26.98
C GLU A 850 -41.29 9.90 -25.98
N ILE A 851 -40.23 9.25 -26.46
CA ILE A 851 -39.20 8.61 -25.61
C ILE A 851 -38.54 9.65 -24.70
N ARG A 852 -38.15 10.82 -25.24
CA ARG A 852 -37.58 11.92 -24.42
C ARG A 852 -38.52 12.39 -23.33
N ARG A 853 -39.82 12.56 -23.62
CA ARG A 853 -40.83 12.94 -22.62
C ARG A 853 -41.02 11.87 -21.54
N LEU A 854 -40.97 10.59 -21.92
CA LEU A 854 -41.05 9.49 -20.96
C LEU A 854 -39.82 9.45 -20.06
N LYS A 855 -38.62 9.66 -20.61
CA LYS A 855 -37.39 9.75 -19.82
C LYS A 855 -37.46 10.88 -18.79
N ALA A 856 -37.82 12.08 -19.23
CA ALA A 856 -37.93 13.25 -18.36
C ALA A 856 -38.95 13.01 -17.21
N ARG A 857 -40.10 12.39 -17.52
CA ARG A 857 -41.12 12.05 -16.52
C ARG A 857 -40.60 11.03 -15.51
N MET A 858 -39.91 10.00 -15.99
CA MET A 858 -39.33 8.97 -15.14
C MET A 858 -38.29 9.55 -14.16
N GLU A 859 -37.46 10.49 -14.62
CA GLU A 859 -36.51 11.21 -13.76
C GLU A 859 -37.24 12.02 -12.67
N SER A 860 -38.32 12.74 -13.02
CA SER A 860 -39.05 13.59 -12.06
C SER A 860 -39.93 12.82 -11.07
N GLU A 861 -40.50 11.68 -11.48
CA GLU A 861 -41.53 10.99 -10.71
C GLU A 861 -41.02 9.78 -9.90
N ARG A 862 -39.90 9.15 -10.29
CA ARG A 862 -39.46 7.88 -9.69
C ARG A 862 -38.27 7.97 -8.72
N VAL A 863 -37.58 9.11 -8.63
CA VAL A 863 -36.56 9.30 -7.59
C VAL A 863 -37.28 9.45 -6.23
N PRO A 864 -36.98 8.63 -5.21
CA PRO A 864 -37.67 8.69 -3.93
C PRO A 864 -37.52 10.07 -3.25
N ARG A 865 -38.59 10.55 -2.59
CA ARG A 865 -38.57 11.81 -1.84
C ARG A 865 -37.53 11.74 -0.70
N GLY A 866 -36.72 12.79 -0.57
CA GLY A 866 -35.69 12.91 0.47
C GLY A 866 -34.32 12.29 0.12
N VAL A 867 -34.19 11.68 -1.07
CA VAL A 867 -32.91 11.21 -1.60
C VAL A 867 -32.25 12.31 -2.43
N ASP A 868 -30.95 12.55 -2.27
CA ASP A 868 -30.20 13.45 -3.15
C ASP A 868 -30.10 12.83 -4.56
N PRO A 869 -30.74 13.43 -5.58
CA PRO A 869 -30.69 12.90 -6.94
C PRO A 869 -29.27 12.79 -7.49
N LYS A 870 -28.34 13.63 -7.03
CA LYS A 870 -26.94 13.62 -7.47
C LYS A 870 -26.14 12.42 -6.96
N LEU A 871 -26.69 11.64 -6.02
CA LEU A 871 -26.08 10.43 -5.48
C LEU A 871 -26.86 9.16 -5.87
N HIS A 872 -27.91 9.30 -6.71
CA HIS A 872 -28.74 8.18 -7.13
C HIS A 872 -28.16 7.52 -8.39
N ALA A 873 -27.48 6.39 -8.23
CA ALA A 873 -26.76 5.66 -9.28
C ALA A 873 -27.63 5.20 -10.46
N LYS A 874 -28.91 4.90 -10.23
CA LYS A 874 -29.81 4.44 -11.31
C LYS A 874 -30.52 5.56 -12.06
N LEU A 875 -31.29 6.39 -11.36
CA LEU A 875 -32.20 7.40 -11.93
C LEU A 875 -31.70 8.85 -11.79
N GLY A 876 -30.57 9.08 -11.11
CA GLY A 876 -29.99 10.41 -10.97
C GLY A 876 -29.39 10.92 -12.29
N PRO A 877 -29.16 12.25 -12.41
CA PRO A 877 -28.54 12.83 -13.60
C PRO A 877 -27.16 12.21 -13.87
N GLY A 878 -26.95 11.71 -15.09
CA GLY A 878 -25.73 11.00 -15.50
C GLY A 878 -25.57 9.60 -14.89
N GLY A 879 -26.62 9.05 -14.27
CA GLY A 879 -26.66 7.68 -13.77
C GLY A 879 -26.94 6.65 -14.88
N LEU A 880 -27.16 5.40 -14.47
CA LEU A 880 -27.33 4.27 -15.40
C LEU A 880 -28.42 4.48 -16.44
N SER A 881 -29.57 5.01 -16.00
CA SER A 881 -30.70 5.20 -16.89
C SER A 881 -30.44 6.25 -17.97
N ASP A 882 -29.59 7.24 -17.72
CA ASP A 882 -29.22 8.25 -18.71
C ASP A 882 -28.39 7.61 -19.82
N VAL A 883 -27.38 6.81 -19.44
CA VAL A 883 -26.53 6.09 -20.41
C VAL A 883 -27.34 5.06 -21.18
N GLU A 884 -28.12 4.22 -20.49
CA GLU A 884 -28.92 3.16 -21.12
C GLU A 884 -29.90 3.74 -22.15
N TRP A 885 -30.66 4.78 -21.80
CA TRP A 885 -31.64 5.35 -22.72
C TRP A 885 -30.98 6.07 -23.89
N THR A 886 -29.81 6.68 -23.68
CA THR A 886 -29.02 7.29 -24.76
C THR A 886 -28.60 6.24 -25.77
N VAL A 887 -28.03 5.13 -25.29
CA VAL A 887 -27.61 4.02 -26.15
C VAL A 887 -28.81 3.36 -26.84
N GLN A 888 -29.90 3.09 -26.12
CA GLN A 888 -31.11 2.51 -26.69
C GLN A 888 -31.75 3.41 -27.76
N LEU A 889 -31.73 4.74 -27.59
CA LEU A 889 -32.18 5.66 -28.62
C LEU A 889 -31.31 5.58 -29.88
N LEU A 890 -29.98 5.45 -29.75
CA LEU A 890 -29.08 5.24 -30.88
C LEU A 890 -29.40 3.90 -31.59
N GLN A 891 -29.67 2.84 -30.84
CA GLN A 891 -30.06 1.55 -31.39
C GLN A 891 -31.38 1.62 -32.17
N LEU A 892 -32.40 2.32 -31.65
CA LEU A 892 -33.68 2.50 -32.35
C LEU A 892 -33.53 3.33 -33.63
N ARG A 893 -32.64 4.35 -33.62
CA ARG A 893 -32.43 5.24 -34.78
C ARG A 893 -31.58 4.60 -35.86
N TYR A 894 -30.54 3.87 -35.48
CA TYR A 894 -29.48 3.46 -36.41
C TYR A 894 -29.30 1.95 -36.50
N GLY A 895 -29.91 1.15 -35.64
CA GLY A 895 -29.72 -0.30 -35.61
C GLY A 895 -30.18 -1.03 -36.87
N SER A 896 -31.07 -0.45 -37.69
CA SER A 896 -31.38 -1.02 -38.99
C SER A 896 -30.25 -0.85 -40.01
N ALA A 897 -29.49 0.24 -39.95
CA ALA A 897 -28.32 0.50 -40.81
C ALA A 897 -27.02 -0.11 -40.26
N GLU A 898 -26.82 -0.06 -38.94
CA GLU A 898 -25.61 -0.48 -38.26
C GLU A 898 -25.83 -1.80 -37.50
N ALA A 899 -25.37 -2.91 -38.07
CA ALA A 899 -25.57 -4.24 -37.50
C ALA A 899 -24.92 -4.40 -36.10
N GLY A 900 -23.80 -3.72 -35.84
CA GLY A 900 -23.12 -3.75 -34.53
C GLY A 900 -23.97 -3.21 -33.37
N LEU A 901 -24.96 -2.35 -33.66
CA LEU A 901 -25.92 -1.86 -32.65
C LEU A 901 -26.99 -2.89 -32.30
N ARG A 902 -27.11 -4.00 -33.04
CA ARG A 902 -28.12 -5.05 -32.81
C ARG A 902 -27.70 -6.02 -31.70
N THR A 903 -27.36 -5.49 -30.54
CA THR A 903 -26.96 -6.24 -29.34
C THR A 903 -27.85 -5.84 -28.17
N THR A 904 -28.08 -6.75 -27.23
CA THR A 904 -28.82 -6.45 -26.00
C THR A 904 -27.97 -5.76 -24.94
N ARG A 905 -26.64 -5.64 -25.14
CA ARG A 905 -25.66 -5.17 -24.15
C ARG A 905 -25.30 -3.69 -24.38
N THR A 906 -25.39 -2.86 -23.34
CA THR A 906 -25.20 -1.39 -23.40
C THR A 906 -23.79 -1.02 -23.82
N ARG A 907 -22.76 -1.56 -23.17
CA ARG A 907 -21.37 -1.21 -23.48
C ARG A 907 -20.95 -1.65 -24.89
N GLN A 908 -21.43 -2.81 -25.34
CA GLN A 908 -21.20 -3.27 -26.72
C GLN A 908 -21.89 -2.36 -27.74
N ALA A 909 -23.15 -1.96 -27.48
CA ALA A 909 -23.85 -1.02 -28.34
C ALA A 909 -23.19 0.37 -28.35
N LEU A 910 -22.67 0.84 -27.21
CA LEU A 910 -21.93 2.11 -27.14
C LEU A 910 -20.61 2.04 -27.93
N ALA A 911 -19.85 0.94 -27.82
CA ALA A 911 -18.64 0.71 -28.60
C ALA A 911 -18.94 0.64 -30.11
N ALA A 912 -20.01 -0.05 -30.50
CA ALA A 912 -20.46 -0.09 -31.90
C ALA A 912 -20.93 1.28 -32.41
N ALA A 913 -21.62 2.08 -31.59
CA ALA A 913 -22.02 3.43 -31.95
C ALA A 913 -20.80 4.34 -32.20
N ARG A 914 -19.76 4.20 -31.37
CA ARG A 914 -18.48 4.89 -31.54
C ARG A 914 -17.76 4.46 -32.82
N GLU A 915 -17.66 3.14 -33.07
CA GLU A 915 -17.03 2.60 -34.28
C GLU A 915 -17.74 3.04 -35.57
N ALA A 916 -19.07 3.19 -35.53
CA ALA A 916 -19.87 3.73 -36.61
C ALA A 916 -19.81 5.28 -36.72
N GLY A 917 -19.06 5.96 -35.84
CA GLY A 917 -18.95 7.43 -35.82
C GLY A 917 -20.22 8.16 -35.37
N LEU A 918 -21.19 7.45 -34.77
CA LEU A 918 -22.43 8.03 -34.23
C LEU A 918 -22.21 8.73 -32.89
N VAL A 919 -21.13 8.39 -32.19
CA VAL A 919 -20.69 8.98 -30.93
C VAL A 919 -19.19 9.21 -31.00
N SER A 920 -18.70 10.36 -30.54
CA SER A 920 -17.26 10.65 -30.51
C SER A 920 -16.53 9.75 -29.49
N GLU A 921 -15.22 9.55 -29.66
CA GLU A 921 -14.40 8.78 -28.70
C GLU A 921 -14.52 9.33 -27.27
N GLU A 922 -14.51 10.67 -27.13
CA GLU A 922 -14.65 11.34 -25.84
C GLU A 922 -16.02 11.08 -25.18
N HIS A 923 -17.11 11.22 -25.94
CA HIS A 923 -18.45 10.98 -25.43
C HIS A 923 -18.67 9.52 -25.05
N ALA A 924 -18.17 8.59 -25.87
CA ALA A 924 -18.22 7.17 -25.57
C ALA A 924 -17.46 6.84 -24.28
N ALA A 925 -16.24 7.37 -24.10
CA ALA A 925 -15.45 7.18 -22.89
C ALA A 925 -16.17 7.73 -21.64
N VAL A 926 -16.79 8.91 -21.73
CA VAL A 926 -17.53 9.52 -20.61
C VAL A 926 -18.76 8.69 -20.21
N LEU A 927 -19.55 8.23 -21.19
CA LEU A 927 -20.73 7.41 -20.93
C LEU A 927 -20.35 6.03 -20.38
N ASP A 928 -19.26 5.44 -20.89
CA ASP A 928 -18.74 4.17 -20.39
C ASP A 928 -18.25 4.28 -18.94
N GLU A 929 -17.46 5.31 -18.62
CA GLU A 929 -16.98 5.59 -17.27
C GLU A 929 -18.14 5.71 -16.27
N ALA A 930 -19.19 6.45 -16.65
CA ALA A 930 -20.38 6.62 -15.81
C ALA A 930 -21.19 5.33 -15.64
N TRP A 931 -21.35 4.54 -16.71
CA TRP A 931 -22.04 3.24 -16.66
C TRP A 931 -21.33 2.25 -15.74
N VAL A 932 -20.01 2.13 -15.88
CA VAL A 932 -19.16 1.27 -15.06
C VAL A 932 -19.24 1.70 -13.60
N LEU A 933 -18.99 2.99 -13.32
CA LEU A 933 -19.00 3.50 -11.96
C LEU A 933 -20.37 3.33 -11.28
N ALA A 934 -21.46 3.67 -11.96
CA ALA A 934 -22.79 3.56 -11.38
C ALA A 934 -23.24 2.10 -11.17
N THR A 935 -22.82 1.17 -12.04
CA THR A 935 -23.05 -0.27 -11.83
C THR A 935 -22.25 -0.77 -10.63
N ARG A 936 -20.97 -0.39 -10.51
CA ARG A 936 -20.14 -0.76 -9.35
C ARG A 936 -20.70 -0.22 -8.04
N VAL A 937 -21.23 1.01 -8.01
CA VAL A 937 -21.88 1.56 -6.81
C VAL A 937 -23.05 0.67 -6.36
N ARG A 938 -23.92 0.24 -7.27
CA ARG A 938 -25.06 -0.64 -6.92
C ARG A 938 -24.60 -2.01 -6.43
N ASN A 939 -23.57 -2.58 -7.07
CA ASN A 939 -22.96 -3.83 -6.61
C ASN A 939 -22.34 -3.67 -5.22
N ALA A 940 -21.56 -2.62 -4.99
CA ALA A 940 -20.95 -2.30 -3.70
C ALA A 940 -21.98 -2.19 -2.59
N VAL A 941 -23.08 -1.47 -2.82
CA VAL A 941 -24.16 -1.31 -1.84
C VAL A 941 -24.76 -2.65 -1.45
N MET A 942 -25.02 -3.53 -2.43
CA MET A 942 -25.54 -4.86 -2.17
C MET A 942 -24.51 -5.75 -1.45
N LEU A 943 -23.25 -5.74 -1.87
CA LEU A 943 -22.16 -6.51 -1.26
C LEU A 943 -21.94 -6.12 0.21
N VAL A 944 -21.87 -4.81 0.48
CA VAL A 944 -21.63 -4.25 1.81
C VAL A 944 -22.82 -4.50 2.73
N ARG A 945 -24.04 -4.16 2.29
CA ARG A 945 -25.21 -4.14 3.18
C ARG A 945 -25.97 -5.47 3.22
N GLY A 946 -25.79 -6.33 2.22
CA GLY A 946 -26.64 -7.50 1.99
C GLY A 946 -28.06 -7.15 1.53
N ARG A 947 -28.31 -5.89 1.17
CA ARG A 947 -29.59 -5.39 0.67
C ARG A 947 -29.38 -4.42 -0.50
N ALA A 948 -30.21 -4.55 -1.53
CA ALA A 948 -30.13 -3.72 -2.72
C ALA A 948 -30.39 -2.24 -2.40
N GLY A 949 -29.76 -1.36 -3.18
CA GLY A 949 -29.98 0.08 -3.09
C GLY A 949 -29.39 0.80 -4.30
N ASP A 950 -30.05 1.88 -4.71
CA ASP A 950 -29.65 2.70 -5.86
C ASP A 950 -28.94 3.99 -5.45
N THR A 951 -28.60 4.16 -4.18
CA THR A 951 -27.94 5.36 -3.63
C THR A 951 -26.83 4.95 -2.66
N PHE A 952 -25.82 5.81 -2.51
CA PHE A 952 -24.79 5.67 -1.50
C PHE A 952 -25.37 5.55 -0.08
N PRO A 953 -24.79 4.72 0.80
CA PRO A 953 -25.24 4.62 2.20
C PRO A 953 -25.07 5.94 2.95
N THR A 954 -25.97 6.21 3.90
CA THR A 954 -25.87 7.38 4.80
C THR A 954 -25.09 7.09 6.07
N GLU A 955 -24.98 5.82 6.45
CA GLU A 955 -24.23 5.39 7.64
C GLU A 955 -22.73 5.35 7.30
N SER A 956 -21.91 5.94 8.16
CA SER A 956 -20.49 6.22 7.86
C SER A 956 -19.66 4.96 7.63
N ARG A 957 -19.92 3.87 8.36
CA ARG A 957 -19.18 2.60 8.21
C ARG A 957 -19.56 1.89 6.90
N GLU A 958 -20.85 1.81 6.58
CA GLU A 958 -21.35 1.30 5.29
C GLU A 958 -20.78 2.11 4.12
N LEU A 959 -20.74 3.44 4.25
CA LEU A 959 -20.23 4.32 3.22
C LEU A 959 -18.71 4.19 3.02
N ALA A 960 -17.94 4.06 4.11
CA ALA A 960 -16.52 3.79 4.06
C ALA A 960 -16.22 2.42 3.41
N ALA A 961 -17.03 1.40 3.71
CA ALA A 961 -16.92 0.08 3.10
C ALA A 961 -17.20 0.10 1.58
N VAL A 962 -18.22 0.87 1.15
CA VAL A 962 -18.47 1.13 -0.29
C VAL A 962 -17.27 1.83 -0.93
N GLY A 963 -16.69 2.83 -0.25
CA GLY A 963 -15.47 3.51 -0.69
C GLY A 963 -14.31 2.56 -0.91
N ARG A 964 -14.06 1.65 0.05
CA ARG A 964 -13.01 0.63 -0.06
C ARG A 964 -13.20 -0.27 -1.27
N TYR A 965 -14.41 -0.80 -1.49
CA TYR A 965 -14.70 -1.61 -2.68
C TYR A 965 -14.49 -0.84 -3.99
N LEU A 966 -14.81 0.46 -4.01
CA LEU A 966 -14.61 1.31 -5.19
C LEU A 966 -13.15 1.76 -5.40
N GLY A 967 -12.22 1.35 -4.53
CA GLY A 967 -10.79 1.66 -4.62
C GLY A 967 -10.33 2.87 -3.80
N TYR A 968 -11.19 3.43 -2.95
CA TYR A 968 -10.87 4.58 -2.09
C TYR A 968 -10.43 4.13 -0.71
N GLY A 969 -9.27 4.60 -0.24
CA GLY A 969 -8.74 4.30 1.09
C GLY A 969 -9.56 4.93 2.24
N PRO A 970 -9.22 4.60 3.51
CA PRO A 970 -9.88 5.20 4.68
C PRO A 970 -9.72 6.72 4.67
N GLY A 971 -10.75 7.45 5.09
CA GLY A 971 -10.75 8.91 5.11
C GLY A 971 -10.96 9.59 3.75
N HIS A 972 -11.06 8.84 2.64
CA HIS A 972 -11.24 9.37 1.28
C HIS A 972 -12.67 9.24 0.74
N VAL A 973 -13.66 9.06 1.63
CA VAL A 973 -15.07 8.98 1.25
C VAL A 973 -15.56 10.27 0.57
N GLY A 974 -15.05 11.43 1.00
CA GLY A 974 -15.35 12.71 0.33
C GLY A 974 -14.89 12.73 -1.12
N ASP A 975 -13.64 12.30 -1.36
CA ASP A 975 -13.06 12.23 -2.71
C ASP A 975 -13.84 11.28 -3.62
N MET A 976 -14.30 10.14 -3.09
CA MET A 976 -15.18 9.20 -3.81
C MET A 976 -16.48 9.85 -4.25
N LEU A 977 -17.18 10.51 -3.32
CA LEU A 977 -18.47 11.15 -3.62
C LEU A 977 -18.30 12.28 -4.64
N ASP A 978 -17.21 13.04 -4.55
CA ASP A 978 -16.93 14.11 -5.49
C ASP A 978 -16.50 13.59 -6.86
N ALA A 979 -15.73 12.50 -6.92
CA ALA A 979 -15.42 11.80 -8.17
C ALA A 979 -16.69 11.31 -8.86
N TYR A 980 -17.58 10.62 -8.12
CA TYR A 980 -18.87 10.18 -8.64
C TYR A 980 -19.69 11.35 -9.19
N ARG A 981 -19.82 12.45 -8.44
CA ARG A 981 -20.54 13.65 -8.88
C ARG A 981 -19.94 14.29 -10.13
N ARG A 982 -18.61 14.27 -10.27
CA ARG A 982 -17.93 14.80 -11.47
C ARG A 982 -18.20 13.93 -12.69
N THR A 983 -18.02 12.62 -12.57
CA THR A 983 -18.28 11.65 -13.65
C THR A 983 -19.74 11.71 -14.09
N ALA A 984 -20.68 11.68 -13.14
CA ALA A 984 -22.12 11.80 -13.42
C ALA A 984 -22.46 13.14 -14.11
N ARG A 985 -21.86 14.25 -13.69
CA ARG A 985 -22.10 15.56 -14.35
C ARG A 985 -21.60 15.59 -15.80
N ARG A 986 -20.41 15.02 -16.07
CA ARG A 986 -19.87 14.92 -17.43
C ARG A 986 -20.78 14.07 -18.31
N ALA A 987 -21.18 12.89 -17.82
CA ALA A 987 -22.11 12.03 -18.52
C ALA A 987 -23.45 12.71 -18.77
N ARG A 988 -23.99 13.46 -17.79
CA ARG A 988 -25.21 14.23 -18.01
C ARG A 988 -25.05 15.24 -19.14
N GLY A 989 -23.92 15.95 -19.22
CA GLY A 989 -23.64 16.88 -20.33
C GLY A 989 -23.70 16.18 -21.70
N VAL A 990 -23.07 15.01 -21.82
CA VAL A 990 -23.11 14.20 -23.04
C VAL A 990 -24.54 13.73 -23.37
N VAL A 991 -25.33 13.35 -22.36
CA VAL A 991 -26.73 12.94 -22.55
C VAL A 991 -27.63 14.10 -22.97
N GLU A 992 -27.42 15.32 -22.46
CA GLU A 992 -28.14 16.51 -22.95
C GLU A 992 -27.90 16.72 -24.45
N GLU A 993 -26.65 16.56 -24.91
CA GLU A 993 -26.30 16.70 -26.31
C GLU A 993 -26.85 15.55 -27.18
N LEU A 994 -26.54 14.29 -26.83
CA LEU A 994 -26.85 13.13 -27.67
C LEU A 994 -28.31 12.69 -27.56
N PHE A 995 -28.88 12.70 -26.35
CA PHE A 995 -30.23 12.21 -26.12
C PHE A 995 -31.27 13.32 -26.23
N TYR A 996 -31.06 14.51 -25.67
CA TYR A 996 -32.05 15.60 -25.71
C TYR A 996 -31.88 16.56 -26.89
N GLY A 997 -30.69 16.62 -27.49
CA GLY A 997 -30.43 17.30 -28.76
C GLY A 997 -29.75 18.67 -28.67
N GLY A 998 -29.21 19.04 -27.50
CA GLY A 998 -28.43 20.29 -27.30
C GLY A 998 -29.26 21.57 -27.30
#